data_AF-A0A1B6CIP8-F1
#
_entry.id   AF-A0A1B6CIP8-F1
#
_cell.length_a   1.000
_cell.length_b   1.000
_cell.length_c   1.000
_cell.angle_alpha   90.00
_cell.angle_beta   90.00
_cell.angle_gamma   90.00
#
_symmetry.space_group_name_H-M   'P 1'
#
loop_
_entity.id
_entity.type
_entity.pdbx_description
1 polymer ?
#
loop_
_entity_poly.entity_id
_entity_poly.type
_entity_poly.pdbx_seq_one_letter_code
_entity_poly.pdbx_strand_id
1 'polypeptide(L)'
;KLLADFTVSPNQTRVTLITFASIGHVVKEIDQIGSENSDQYKCNIIQHHVKYTGGGTYTLGAMLEAQAVFSHSHSTTRKALFLITDGYSNGGDPRPIASLLRTKGVTIYTFGIQNGNTAELFDMATTPRQEHSYILDSFTEFVALARRALHQDLAVGIYTLVKNSSLCIETCGVNAHCACGLRTGQYACLCPPGHYGLGTVDQDHPCLPCPNGTYNDGTAPGDVTMCIPCPDINHVTLHPGRGIGDCICKHGFTPNGTTCEMVMCQHLKPPANGYFVGGWCSNVVNAGCGTRCKTGYTLLGSSVRLCQQDGTWSGTKTSCVVKRCHRPTVPRNGAVSCFPYIPIEEDFPVDTECRFSCQYGSHLIGSAVRVCLPLGRWDGLPASCKTTHCQTLPKVANGIWEPEKCTIQKKKPFGTICEIFCENGFEIQGISVRECGAKGSWTNKKELTQCIDVTPPSITCPSNIETTTDAGAGYATVTWDEPIPTDNSKESVLIWSQPATEIPMKFQIGVTNISYVATDSSYNQAVCVFSINVIDTEPPRIEGCESPQRFYLNGASAKNITWEEPQIFDNSKKEINVDVSHEFGYFSLGVTQVQYTATDSSGNNSTCIIEIIVKENGCSDLIPHSISNCSQTSCYITCDEGYEFIDSNSTFEVAYPCENMQDSLPTCSEMKEPNAVSQEGTLSLEPVLPKLCNDSNFLKQVALETKQNIIEACENSLEGCEVSSSINAECEDVLSNIEEETNKITTRRRRKAPHKRLNVNFNISGKNNMKNIHHQLSSFGKNNTLL
;
A
#
# COMPACT_ATOMS: atom_id res chain seq x y z
N LYS A 1 61.79 19.23 -97.91
CA LYS A 1 61.60 20.53 -97.21
C LYS A 1 60.74 21.51 -98.00
N LEU A 2 61.01 21.79 -99.27
CA LEU A 2 60.12 22.58 -100.14
C LEU A 2 58.67 22.06 -100.18
N LEU A 3 58.47 20.75 -100.00
CA LEU A 3 57.14 20.15 -99.97
C LEU A 3 56.38 20.34 -98.66
N ALA A 4 56.97 20.92 -97.61
CA ALA A 4 56.42 20.87 -96.24
C ALA A 4 55.03 21.51 -96.12
N ASP A 5 54.76 22.62 -96.81
CA ASP A 5 53.54 23.41 -96.59
C ASP A 5 52.31 22.97 -97.39
N PHE A 6 52.49 22.14 -98.44
CA PHE A 6 51.38 21.67 -99.26
C PHE A 6 51.08 20.18 -99.07
N THR A 7 49.83 19.82 -99.33
CA THR A 7 49.38 18.44 -99.35
C THR A 7 49.73 17.78 -100.68
N VAL A 8 50.44 16.66 -100.62
CA VAL A 8 50.83 15.90 -101.82
C VAL A 8 50.01 14.62 -101.89
N SER A 9 49.13 14.55 -102.89
CA SER A 9 48.27 13.40 -103.15
C SER A 9 47.87 13.36 -104.62
N PRO A 10 47.46 12.19 -105.16
CA PRO A 10 47.01 12.06 -106.55
C PRO A 10 45.86 13.00 -106.93
N ASN A 11 45.08 13.46 -105.95
CA ASN A 11 43.88 14.29 -106.12
C ASN A 11 44.08 15.78 -105.78
N GLN A 12 45.26 16.18 -105.30
CA GLN A 12 45.57 17.56 -104.93
C GLN A 12 46.80 18.06 -105.67
N THR A 13 47.97 18.07 -105.01
CA THR A 13 49.24 18.50 -105.61
C THR A 13 50.05 17.29 -106.04
N ARG A 14 50.44 17.25 -107.31
CA ARG A 14 51.37 16.26 -107.87
C ARG A 14 52.73 16.91 -108.11
N VAL A 15 53.80 16.21 -107.75
CA VAL A 15 55.17 16.71 -107.81
C VAL A 15 56.04 15.81 -108.67
N THR A 16 56.87 16.41 -109.51
CA THR A 16 57.93 15.73 -110.24
C THR A 16 59.26 16.39 -109.87
N LEU A 17 60.30 15.58 -109.63
CA LEU A 17 61.66 16.03 -109.35
C LEU A 17 62.59 15.56 -110.46
N ILE A 18 63.27 16.50 -111.11
CA ILE A 18 64.18 16.25 -112.22
C ILE A 18 65.58 16.70 -111.80
N THR A 19 66.56 15.80 -111.89
CA THR A 19 67.98 16.10 -111.72
C THR A 19 68.64 16.18 -113.09
N PHE A 20 69.56 17.12 -113.27
CA PHE A 20 70.22 17.35 -114.57
C PHE A 20 71.67 17.77 -114.39
N ALA A 21 72.54 17.29 -115.27
CA ALA A 21 73.96 17.63 -115.27
C ALA A 21 74.57 17.72 -116.69
N SER A 22 74.28 16.75 -117.56
CA SER A 22 74.80 16.74 -118.95
C SER A 22 73.77 16.16 -119.92
N ILE A 23 74.05 16.19 -121.23
CA ILE A 23 73.14 15.67 -122.27
C ILE A 23 72.71 14.21 -122.01
N GLY A 24 73.59 13.38 -121.44
CA GLY A 24 73.29 12.00 -121.08
C GLY A 24 72.78 11.80 -119.65
N HIS A 25 72.70 12.85 -118.83
CA HIS A 25 72.33 12.81 -117.42
C HIS A 25 71.24 13.84 -117.12
N VAL A 26 70.04 13.56 -117.59
CA VAL A 26 68.78 14.19 -117.19
C VAL A 26 67.86 13.07 -116.70
N VAL A 27 67.60 13.02 -115.39
CA VAL A 27 66.92 11.90 -114.73
C VAL A 27 65.68 12.41 -113.99
N LYS A 28 64.56 11.71 -114.19
CA LYS A 28 63.34 11.90 -113.41
C LYS A 28 63.41 11.07 -112.13
N GLU A 29 63.82 11.68 -111.03
CA GLU A 29 63.91 11.02 -109.71
C GLU A 29 62.52 10.67 -109.17
N ILE A 30 61.56 11.56 -109.39
CA ILE A 30 60.17 11.40 -108.93
C ILE A 30 59.26 11.88 -110.05
N ASP A 31 58.28 11.08 -110.45
CA ASP A 31 57.30 11.47 -111.48
C ASP A 31 55.87 11.09 -111.07
N GLN A 32 55.19 12.01 -110.39
CA GLN A 32 53.77 11.85 -110.04
C GLN A 32 52.81 12.39 -111.12
N ILE A 33 53.31 13.18 -112.06
CA ILE A 33 52.48 13.80 -113.09
C ILE A 33 52.33 12.84 -114.28
N GLY A 34 53.40 12.14 -114.67
CA GLY A 34 53.40 11.20 -115.79
C GLY A 34 53.07 9.74 -115.43
N SER A 35 53.13 9.34 -114.16
CA SER A 35 52.83 7.97 -113.71
C SER A 35 51.44 7.86 -113.07
N GLU A 36 50.65 6.84 -113.43
CA GLU A 36 49.32 6.57 -112.84
C GLU A 36 49.35 5.75 -111.55
N ASN A 37 50.47 5.77 -110.80
CA ASN A 37 50.61 4.91 -109.63
C ASN A 37 49.83 5.46 -108.41
N SER A 38 48.92 4.65 -107.83
CA SER A 38 47.95 5.11 -106.82
C SER A 38 48.53 5.41 -105.44
N ASP A 39 49.76 4.95 -105.15
CA ASP A 39 50.34 4.94 -103.81
C ASP A 39 51.46 6.00 -103.65
N GLN A 40 51.48 6.99 -104.52
CA GLN A 40 52.45 8.10 -104.49
C GLN A 40 51.91 9.27 -103.64
N TYR A 41 52.00 9.13 -102.32
CA TYR A 41 51.70 10.20 -101.36
C TYR A 41 52.95 10.90 -100.87
N LYS A 42 52.79 12.05 -100.18
CA LYS A 42 53.90 12.85 -99.61
C LYS A 42 54.94 12.01 -98.86
N CYS A 43 54.50 11.02 -98.10
CA CYS A 43 55.36 10.18 -97.27
C CYS A 43 56.37 9.36 -98.10
N ASN A 44 55.98 8.91 -99.28
CA ASN A 44 56.85 8.15 -100.18
C ASN A 44 57.94 9.06 -100.80
N ILE A 45 57.59 10.29 -101.15
CA ILE A 45 58.55 11.26 -101.70
C ILE A 45 59.65 11.63 -100.69
N ILE A 46 59.28 11.94 -99.45
CA ILE A 46 60.23 12.47 -98.46
C ILE A 46 61.29 11.44 -98.08
N GLN A 47 60.96 10.14 -98.14
CA GLN A 47 61.90 9.06 -97.86
C GLN A 47 62.86 8.76 -99.03
N HIS A 48 62.64 9.34 -100.22
CA HIS A 48 63.48 9.11 -101.39
C HIS A 48 64.81 9.90 -101.31
N HIS A 49 65.94 9.20 -101.39
CA HIS A 49 67.28 9.79 -101.30
C HIS A 49 67.86 10.02 -102.70
N VAL A 50 67.83 11.27 -103.18
CA VAL A 50 68.41 11.65 -104.47
C VAL A 50 69.94 11.74 -104.36
N LYS A 51 70.65 11.02 -105.23
CA LYS A 51 72.13 11.04 -105.28
C LYS A 51 72.59 12.14 -106.24
N TYR A 52 73.49 13.00 -105.79
CA TYR A 52 74.08 14.03 -106.65
C TYR A 52 75.06 13.41 -107.64
N THR A 53 74.71 13.43 -108.92
CA THR A 53 75.61 13.09 -110.01
C THR A 53 76.30 14.37 -110.47
N GLY A 54 77.58 14.54 -110.12
CA GLY A 54 78.35 15.72 -110.55
C GLY A 54 78.42 15.85 -112.08
N GLY A 55 78.55 17.09 -112.58
CA GLY A 55 78.65 17.39 -114.02
C GLY A 55 78.52 18.90 -114.29
N GLY A 56 78.27 19.28 -115.54
CA GLY A 56 77.97 20.66 -115.93
C GLY A 56 76.51 21.03 -115.68
N THR A 57 76.03 22.09 -116.35
CA THR A 57 74.66 22.60 -116.19
C THR A 57 73.90 22.55 -117.52
N TYR A 58 73.23 21.44 -117.81
CA TYR A 58 72.42 21.28 -119.04
C TYR A 58 70.96 21.73 -118.85
N THR A 59 70.76 23.03 -118.65
CA THR A 59 69.44 23.63 -118.34
C THR A 59 68.41 23.40 -119.45
N LEU A 60 68.81 23.45 -120.72
CA LEU A 60 67.92 23.18 -121.85
C LEU A 60 67.30 21.77 -121.76
N GLY A 61 68.10 20.75 -121.42
CA GLY A 61 67.60 19.39 -121.23
C GLY A 61 66.59 19.26 -120.09
N ALA A 62 66.84 19.94 -118.98
CA ALA A 62 65.91 20.00 -117.86
C ALA A 62 64.57 20.64 -118.25
N MET A 63 64.61 21.70 -119.05
CA MET A 63 63.40 22.40 -119.53
C MET A 63 62.61 21.57 -120.55
N LEU A 64 63.29 20.82 -121.42
CA LEU A 64 62.65 19.87 -122.34
C LEU A 64 61.97 18.72 -121.58
N GLU A 65 62.63 18.17 -120.57
CA GLU A 65 62.03 17.11 -119.74
C GLU A 65 60.84 17.65 -118.93
N ALA A 66 60.95 18.86 -118.36
CA ALA A 66 59.83 19.52 -117.70
C ALA A 66 58.63 19.70 -118.65
N GLN A 67 58.88 20.05 -119.91
CA GLN A 67 57.84 20.13 -120.93
C GLN A 67 57.18 18.78 -121.22
N ALA A 68 57.95 17.70 -121.30
CA ALA A 68 57.42 16.35 -121.47
C ALA A 68 56.55 15.93 -120.28
N VAL A 69 56.97 16.23 -119.05
CA VAL A 69 56.19 15.97 -117.83
C VAL A 69 54.88 16.75 -117.84
N PHE A 70 54.93 18.06 -118.11
CA PHE A 70 53.72 18.89 -118.15
C PHE A 70 52.77 18.54 -119.31
N SER A 71 53.20 17.77 -120.32
CA SER A 71 52.28 17.30 -121.37
C SER A 71 51.21 16.34 -120.84
N HIS A 72 51.50 15.62 -119.76
CA HIS A 72 50.56 14.73 -119.07
C HIS A 72 49.66 15.46 -118.06
N SER A 73 49.86 16.77 -117.87
CA SER A 73 49.06 17.57 -116.92
C SER A 73 47.79 18.13 -117.55
N HIS A 74 46.67 18.10 -116.82
CA HIS A 74 45.40 18.70 -117.27
C HIS A 74 45.55 20.21 -117.58
N SER A 75 44.73 20.74 -118.50
CA SER A 75 44.79 22.16 -118.90
C SER A 75 44.32 23.13 -117.81
N THR A 76 43.50 22.66 -116.87
CA THR A 76 42.88 23.47 -115.80
C THR A 76 43.68 23.53 -114.50
N THR A 77 44.77 22.75 -114.38
CA THR A 77 45.58 22.73 -113.16
C THR A 77 46.57 23.89 -113.14
N ARG A 78 46.83 24.44 -111.94
CA ARG A 78 47.90 25.42 -111.74
C ARG A 78 49.24 24.70 -111.83
N LYS A 79 50.12 25.18 -112.70
CA LYS A 79 51.43 24.57 -112.97
C LYS A 79 52.53 25.52 -112.52
N ALA A 80 53.46 25.02 -111.73
CA ALA A 80 54.63 25.76 -111.28
C ALA A 80 55.90 24.96 -111.55
N LEU A 81 56.93 25.63 -112.04
CA LEU A 81 58.25 25.06 -112.27
C LEU A 81 59.26 25.84 -111.44
N PHE A 82 59.98 25.14 -110.56
CA PHE A 82 61.06 25.72 -109.75
C PHE A 82 62.39 25.23 -110.33
N LEU A 83 63.09 26.10 -111.05
CA LEU A 83 64.38 25.80 -111.65
C LEU A 83 65.49 26.31 -110.73
N ILE A 84 66.34 25.40 -110.25
CA ILE A 84 67.52 25.72 -109.44
C ILE A 84 68.76 25.43 -110.29
N THR A 85 69.60 26.43 -110.51
CA THR A 85 70.77 26.34 -111.41
C THR A 85 71.84 27.35 -110.99
N ASP A 86 73.10 27.10 -111.32
CA ASP A 86 74.19 28.07 -111.20
C ASP A 86 74.21 29.10 -112.35
N GLY A 87 73.31 28.96 -113.32
CA GLY A 87 72.94 30.00 -114.28
C GLY A 87 73.71 29.99 -115.60
N TYR A 88 74.58 29.02 -115.87
CA TYR A 88 75.19 28.86 -117.20
C TYR A 88 74.71 27.59 -117.90
N SER A 89 73.86 27.71 -118.93
CA SER A 89 73.41 26.55 -119.71
C SER A 89 74.48 26.06 -120.70
N ASN A 90 75.05 24.89 -120.47
CA ASN A 90 75.97 24.20 -121.37
C ASN A 90 75.19 23.24 -122.29
N GLY A 91 74.68 23.74 -123.42
CA GLY A 91 73.99 22.89 -124.41
C GLY A 91 72.86 23.52 -125.21
N GLY A 92 72.75 24.85 -125.23
CA GLY A 92 71.75 25.60 -126.01
C GLY A 92 70.96 26.59 -125.14
N ASP A 93 70.19 27.47 -125.80
CA ASP A 93 69.39 28.52 -125.15
C ASP A 93 68.04 27.95 -124.64
N PRO A 94 67.77 27.96 -123.31
CA PRO A 94 66.52 27.47 -122.73
C PRO A 94 65.35 28.46 -122.82
N ARG A 95 65.58 29.74 -123.15
CA ARG A 95 64.54 30.79 -123.18
C ARG A 95 63.35 30.51 -124.11
N PRO A 96 63.53 29.92 -125.32
CA PRO A 96 62.39 29.58 -126.19
C PRO A 96 61.44 28.56 -125.55
N ILE A 97 61.98 27.53 -124.90
CA ILE A 97 61.19 26.52 -124.20
C ILE A 97 60.51 27.12 -122.97
N ALA A 98 61.21 27.97 -122.22
CA ALA A 98 60.62 28.72 -121.11
C ALA A 98 59.42 29.55 -121.57
N SER A 99 59.54 30.25 -122.71
CA SER A 99 58.43 31.00 -123.30
C SER A 99 57.24 30.11 -123.66
N LEU A 100 57.50 28.94 -124.28
CA LEU A 100 56.47 27.97 -124.60
C LEU A 100 55.75 27.45 -123.34
N LEU A 101 56.49 27.12 -122.29
CA LEU A 101 55.92 26.68 -121.01
C LEU A 101 55.04 27.77 -120.38
N ARG A 102 55.46 29.05 -120.42
CA ARG A 102 54.64 30.18 -119.95
C ARG A 102 53.36 30.32 -120.76
N THR A 103 53.41 30.18 -122.09
CA THR A 103 52.18 30.21 -122.91
C THR A 103 51.22 29.06 -122.60
N LYS A 104 51.74 27.93 -122.09
CA LYS A 104 50.95 26.79 -121.60
C LYS A 104 50.47 26.95 -120.14
N GLY A 105 50.63 28.13 -119.55
CA GLY A 105 50.17 28.45 -118.20
C GLY A 105 51.06 27.95 -117.07
N VAL A 106 52.33 27.64 -117.35
CA VAL A 106 53.31 27.27 -116.31
C VAL A 106 53.97 28.51 -115.74
N THR A 107 53.88 28.68 -114.41
CA THR A 107 54.58 29.73 -113.67
C THR A 107 56.00 29.27 -113.35
N ILE A 108 57.00 29.91 -113.94
CA ILE A 108 58.40 29.55 -113.81
C ILE A 108 59.08 30.45 -112.78
N TYR A 109 59.66 29.83 -111.75
CA TYR A 109 60.52 30.42 -110.75
C TYR A 109 61.96 29.97 -110.98
N THR A 110 62.91 30.90 -111.02
CA THR A 110 64.33 30.63 -111.26
C THR A 110 65.16 31.00 -110.03
N PHE A 111 66.04 30.11 -109.61
CA PHE A 111 66.99 30.31 -108.51
C PHE A 111 68.40 30.14 -109.07
N GLY A 112 69.10 31.27 -109.24
CA GLY A 112 70.50 31.34 -109.66
C GLY A 112 71.44 31.36 -108.46
N ILE A 113 72.52 30.59 -108.48
CA ILE A 113 73.55 30.61 -107.43
C ILE A 113 74.87 31.09 -108.02
N GLN A 114 75.27 32.33 -107.68
CA GLN A 114 76.53 33.05 -107.98
C GLN A 114 77.11 32.95 -109.42
N ASN A 115 77.54 34.10 -109.97
CA ASN A 115 78.24 34.26 -111.26
C ASN A 115 77.54 33.79 -112.55
N GLY A 116 76.34 33.20 -112.52
CA GLY A 116 75.56 32.78 -113.70
C GLY A 116 75.08 33.88 -114.66
N ASN A 117 74.48 33.47 -115.79
CA ASN A 117 73.82 34.35 -116.74
C ASN A 117 72.49 34.88 -116.17
N THR A 118 72.57 35.97 -115.41
CA THR A 118 71.42 36.57 -114.72
C THR A 118 70.33 37.06 -115.68
N ALA A 119 70.70 37.51 -116.88
CA ALA A 119 69.74 37.90 -117.90
C ALA A 119 68.95 36.71 -118.45
N GLU A 120 69.61 35.58 -118.71
CA GLU A 120 68.96 34.34 -119.16
C GLU A 120 67.99 33.78 -118.11
N LEU A 121 68.39 33.77 -116.83
CA LEU A 121 67.52 33.35 -115.73
C LEU A 121 66.30 34.27 -115.59
N PHE A 122 66.53 35.58 -115.61
CA PHE A 122 65.47 36.58 -115.50
C PHE A 122 64.48 36.50 -116.69
N ASP A 123 64.97 36.24 -117.90
CA ASP A 123 64.16 36.08 -119.10
C ASP A 123 63.34 34.78 -119.10
N MET A 124 63.80 33.74 -118.42
CA MET A 124 63.07 32.47 -118.25
C MET A 124 61.94 32.59 -117.22
N ALA A 125 62.10 33.41 -116.18
CA ALA A 125 61.10 33.60 -115.14
C ALA A 125 59.78 34.19 -115.67
N THR A 126 58.68 33.95 -114.95
CA THR A 126 57.35 34.50 -115.27
C THR A 126 57.20 35.93 -114.73
N THR A 127 56.36 36.75 -115.36
CA THR A 127 56.13 38.14 -114.92
C THR A 127 55.17 38.20 -113.72
N PRO A 128 55.42 39.04 -112.70
CA PRO A 128 56.55 39.97 -112.56
C PRO A 128 57.86 39.25 -112.22
N ARG A 129 58.90 39.47 -113.03
CA ARG A 129 60.16 38.71 -112.98
C ARG A 129 60.92 38.94 -111.66
N GLN A 130 60.73 40.10 -111.04
CA GLN A 130 61.31 40.46 -109.74
C GLN A 130 60.81 39.57 -108.59
N GLU A 131 59.63 38.97 -108.72
CA GLU A 131 59.06 38.05 -107.71
C GLU A 131 59.33 36.57 -108.03
N HIS A 132 59.76 36.27 -109.26
CA HIS A 132 59.93 34.91 -109.76
C HIS A 132 61.40 34.54 -110.04
N SER A 133 62.32 35.50 -110.03
CA SER A 133 63.76 35.26 -110.24
C SER A 133 64.56 35.66 -109.00
N TYR A 134 65.23 34.69 -108.41
CA TYR A 134 66.06 34.84 -107.21
C TYR A 134 67.51 34.56 -107.57
N ILE A 135 68.41 35.47 -107.20
CA ILE A 135 69.85 35.31 -107.36
C ILE A 135 70.44 35.28 -105.95
N LEU A 136 71.16 34.21 -105.64
CA LEU A 136 71.71 33.92 -104.33
C LEU A 136 73.23 33.85 -104.42
N ASP A 137 73.92 34.28 -103.37
CA ASP A 137 75.38 34.37 -103.36
C ASP A 137 76.04 33.01 -103.11
N SER A 138 75.32 32.04 -102.53
CA SER A 138 75.83 30.68 -102.32
C SER A 138 74.73 29.64 -102.08
N PHE A 139 75.07 28.36 -102.21
CA PHE A 139 74.19 27.25 -101.78
C PHE A 139 73.83 27.32 -100.29
N THR A 140 74.70 27.88 -99.45
CA THR A 140 74.45 28.07 -98.02
C THR A 140 73.31 29.07 -97.79
N GLU A 141 73.28 30.16 -98.57
CA GLU A 141 72.20 31.15 -98.51
C GLU A 141 70.88 30.57 -99.02
N PHE A 142 70.90 29.74 -100.08
CA PHE A 142 69.74 28.99 -100.52
C PHE A 142 69.17 28.09 -99.41
N VAL A 143 70.04 27.38 -98.69
CA VAL A 143 69.62 26.55 -97.54
C VAL A 143 69.07 27.42 -96.41
N ALA A 144 69.65 28.60 -96.15
CA ALA A 144 69.16 29.53 -95.13
C ALA A 144 67.79 30.13 -95.50
N LEU A 145 67.58 30.52 -96.76
CA LEU A 145 66.29 30.97 -97.30
C LEU A 145 65.23 29.87 -97.17
N ALA A 146 65.59 28.64 -97.59
CA ALA A 146 64.72 27.48 -97.46
C ALA A 146 64.38 27.16 -95.99
N ARG A 147 65.31 27.34 -95.05
CA ARG A 147 65.05 27.13 -93.60
C ARG A 147 64.19 28.23 -92.99
N ARG A 148 64.44 29.51 -93.32
CA ARG A 148 63.70 30.66 -92.78
C ARG A 148 62.23 30.68 -93.23
N ALA A 149 61.95 30.22 -94.45
CA ALA A 149 60.58 30.08 -94.94
C ALA A 149 59.76 28.94 -94.29
N LEU A 150 60.40 28.03 -93.52
CA LEU A 150 59.82 26.76 -93.10
C LEU A 150 59.71 26.57 -91.57
N HIS A 151 59.64 27.66 -90.78
CA HIS A 151 59.48 27.64 -89.32
C HIS A 151 58.04 27.86 -88.86
N GLN A 152 57.10 27.04 -89.34
CA GLN A 152 55.84 26.82 -88.64
C GLN A 152 55.72 25.35 -88.29
N ASP A 153 55.38 25.07 -87.03
CA ASP A 153 55.09 23.72 -86.55
C ASP A 153 54.05 23.06 -87.47
N LEU A 154 54.29 21.80 -87.82
CA LEU A 154 53.43 21.05 -88.73
C LEU A 154 51.98 21.04 -88.19
N ALA A 155 51.09 21.75 -88.86
CA ALA A 155 49.66 21.69 -88.61
C ALA A 155 49.15 20.24 -88.75
N VAL A 156 48.13 19.88 -87.94
CA VAL A 156 47.44 18.59 -87.99
C VAL A 156 47.06 18.30 -89.44
N GLY A 157 47.67 17.27 -90.00
CA GLY A 157 47.49 16.88 -91.39
C GLY A 157 46.28 15.97 -91.56
N ILE A 158 45.65 16.01 -92.73
CA ILE A 158 44.72 14.96 -93.15
C ILE A 158 45.54 13.70 -93.43
N TYR A 159 45.11 12.57 -92.87
CA TYR A 159 45.72 11.27 -93.11
C TYR A 159 44.88 10.47 -94.11
N THR A 160 45.53 9.67 -94.93
CA THR A 160 44.85 8.70 -95.82
C THR A 160 45.39 7.31 -95.58
N LEU A 161 44.51 6.32 -95.63
CA LEU A 161 44.87 4.92 -95.44
C LEU A 161 45.85 4.45 -96.52
N VAL A 162 46.84 3.67 -96.11
CA VAL A 162 47.86 3.11 -97.01
C VAL A 162 47.68 1.59 -97.09
N LYS A 163 47.81 1.03 -98.29
CA LYS A 163 47.56 -0.40 -98.55
C LYS A 163 48.58 -1.32 -97.88
N ASN A 164 49.83 -0.85 -97.70
CA ASN A 164 50.90 -1.62 -97.09
C ASN A 164 51.18 -1.13 -95.67
N SER A 165 50.87 -1.96 -94.68
CA SER A 165 51.04 -1.66 -93.25
C SER A 165 52.51 -1.61 -92.81
N SER A 166 53.46 -2.13 -93.60
CA SER A 166 54.89 -2.11 -93.27
C SER A 166 55.58 -0.75 -93.49
N LEU A 167 54.85 0.26 -93.98
CA LEU A 167 55.37 1.60 -94.21
C LEU A 167 55.35 2.48 -92.95
N CYS A 168 54.55 2.10 -91.95
CA CYS A 168 54.61 2.70 -90.62
C CYS A 168 55.86 2.21 -89.89
N ILE A 169 56.60 3.15 -89.27
CA ILE A 169 57.85 2.86 -88.54
C ILE A 169 57.59 1.89 -87.38
N GLU A 170 56.44 2.04 -86.74
CA GLU A 170 55.94 1.16 -85.70
C GLU A 170 54.81 0.28 -86.25
N THR A 171 54.78 -0.99 -85.84
CA THR A 171 53.68 -1.89 -86.17
C THR A 171 52.39 -1.36 -85.54
N CYS A 172 51.37 -1.09 -86.35
CA CYS A 172 50.05 -0.70 -85.86
C CYS A 172 49.35 -1.87 -85.16
N GLY A 173 48.62 -1.58 -84.07
CA GLY A 173 47.86 -2.57 -83.32
C GLY A 173 46.70 -3.19 -84.12
N VAL A 174 46.09 -4.25 -83.58
CA VAL A 174 45.02 -5.03 -84.24
C VAL A 174 43.83 -4.18 -84.69
N ASN A 175 43.55 -3.09 -83.98
CA ASN A 175 42.47 -2.14 -84.25
C ASN A 175 43.00 -0.79 -84.72
N ALA A 176 44.13 -0.73 -85.44
CA ALA A 176 44.62 0.50 -86.03
C ALA A 176 45.11 0.27 -87.45
N HIS A 177 44.96 1.28 -88.30
CA HIS A 177 45.36 1.21 -89.70
C HIS A 177 46.49 2.18 -90.01
N CYS A 178 47.51 1.72 -90.75
CA CYS A 178 48.60 2.58 -91.18
C CYS A 178 48.12 3.61 -92.20
N ALA A 179 48.41 4.88 -91.95
CA ALA A 179 48.02 5.99 -92.79
C ALA A 179 49.18 6.94 -93.05
N CYS A 180 49.18 7.57 -94.23
CA CYS A 180 50.14 8.61 -94.59
C CYS A 180 49.52 9.98 -94.34
N GLY A 181 50.22 10.82 -93.57
CA GLY A 181 49.86 12.22 -93.42
C GLY A 181 50.14 12.99 -94.70
N LEU A 182 49.10 13.45 -95.38
CA LEU A 182 49.21 14.14 -96.67
C LEU A 182 49.92 15.50 -96.53
N ARG A 183 49.86 16.11 -95.35
CA ARG A 183 50.55 17.35 -95.00
C ARG A 183 51.85 17.12 -94.22
N THR A 184 51.90 16.13 -93.34
CA THR A 184 53.09 15.87 -92.52
C THR A 184 54.17 15.09 -93.27
N GLY A 185 53.77 14.24 -94.21
CA GLY A 185 54.68 13.32 -94.90
C GLY A 185 55.24 12.23 -94.00
N GLN A 186 54.59 11.98 -92.86
CA GLN A 186 54.93 10.92 -91.91
C GLN A 186 53.85 9.84 -91.91
N TYR A 187 54.26 8.59 -91.74
CA TYR A 187 53.36 7.47 -91.53
C TYR A 187 52.98 7.38 -90.05
N ALA A 188 51.70 7.18 -89.76
CA ALA A 188 51.17 7.02 -88.41
C ALA A 188 50.00 6.03 -88.41
N CYS A 189 49.71 5.43 -87.25
CA CYS A 189 48.58 4.52 -87.07
C CYS A 189 47.33 5.31 -86.68
N LEU A 190 46.20 5.05 -87.34
CA LEU A 190 44.90 5.66 -87.04
C LEU A 190 44.00 4.68 -86.31
N CYS A 191 43.39 5.17 -85.23
CA CYS A 191 42.34 4.46 -84.50
C CYS A 191 40.99 4.53 -85.22
N PRO A 192 40.09 3.53 -85.04
CA PRO A 192 38.77 3.52 -85.62
C PRO A 192 37.91 4.67 -85.08
N PRO A 193 36.86 5.08 -85.80
CA PRO A 193 35.92 6.08 -85.32
C PRO A 193 35.40 5.78 -83.90
N GLY A 194 35.28 6.83 -83.10
CA GLY A 194 34.93 6.79 -81.68
C GLY A 194 36.06 6.41 -80.72
N HIS A 195 37.28 6.23 -81.22
CA HIS A 195 38.46 5.95 -80.39
C HIS A 195 39.57 6.97 -80.63
N TYR A 196 40.35 7.27 -79.59
CA TYR A 196 41.55 8.08 -79.63
C TYR A 196 42.77 7.23 -79.24
N GLY A 197 43.97 7.74 -79.50
CA GLY A 197 45.24 7.07 -79.21
C GLY A 197 46.19 7.09 -80.40
N LEU A 198 47.40 6.57 -80.17
CA LEU A 198 48.42 6.42 -81.21
C LEU A 198 48.28 5.12 -82.00
N GLY A 199 47.51 4.14 -81.49
CA GLY A 199 47.18 2.92 -82.23
C GLY A 199 48.38 2.00 -82.47
N THR A 200 49.41 2.06 -81.64
CA THR A 200 50.62 1.25 -81.74
C THR A 200 50.46 -0.09 -81.00
N VAL A 201 51.33 -1.06 -81.28
CA VAL A 201 51.30 -2.38 -80.62
C VAL A 201 51.73 -2.32 -79.14
N ASP A 202 52.46 -1.28 -78.74
CA ASP A 202 52.90 -1.10 -77.35
C ASP A 202 51.72 -0.89 -76.41
N GLN A 203 51.74 -1.59 -75.27
CA GLN A 203 50.66 -1.59 -74.26
C GLN A 203 50.36 -0.21 -73.68
N ASP A 204 51.26 0.77 -73.85
CA ASP A 204 51.14 2.11 -73.30
C ASP A 204 50.24 3.04 -74.14
N HIS A 205 50.00 2.77 -75.43
CA HIS A 205 49.23 3.67 -76.30
C HIS A 205 48.21 3.00 -77.25
N PRO A 206 47.32 2.10 -76.75
CA PRO A 206 46.28 1.47 -77.56
C PRO A 206 45.17 2.45 -77.96
N CYS A 207 44.31 2.05 -78.90
CA CYS A 207 43.09 2.80 -79.22
C CYS A 207 42.07 2.68 -78.07
N LEU A 208 41.77 3.80 -77.42
CA LEU A 208 40.84 3.91 -76.29
C LEU A 208 39.53 4.58 -76.72
N PRO A 209 38.36 4.18 -76.20
CA PRO A 209 37.09 4.80 -76.55
C PRO A 209 37.00 6.23 -76.04
N CYS A 210 36.42 7.13 -76.83
CA CYS A 210 36.19 8.51 -76.41
C CYS A 210 35.28 8.62 -75.16
N PRO A 211 35.51 9.62 -74.28
CA PRO A 211 34.63 9.88 -73.14
C PRO A 211 33.16 10.12 -73.52
N ASN A 212 32.24 9.76 -72.63
CA ASN A 212 30.80 9.94 -72.88
C ASN A 212 30.44 11.41 -73.13
N GLY A 213 29.65 11.67 -74.17
CA GLY A 213 29.30 13.02 -74.63
C GLY A 213 30.32 13.63 -75.58
N THR A 214 31.29 12.84 -76.03
CA THR A 214 32.26 13.21 -77.07
C THR A 214 32.31 12.15 -78.16
N TYR A 215 32.67 12.55 -79.39
CA TYR A 215 32.78 11.66 -80.54
C TYR A 215 34.10 11.91 -81.29
N ASN A 216 34.58 10.91 -82.02
CA ASN A 216 35.75 11.05 -82.91
C ASN A 216 35.46 10.43 -84.27
N ASP A 217 35.79 11.13 -85.35
CA ASP A 217 35.61 10.66 -86.73
C ASP A 217 36.76 9.78 -87.24
N GLY A 218 37.87 9.68 -86.47
CA GLY A 218 39.01 8.81 -86.78
C GLY A 218 39.93 9.34 -87.88
N THR A 219 39.91 10.65 -88.14
CA THR A 219 40.64 11.27 -89.27
C THR A 219 42.10 11.62 -88.97
N ALA A 220 42.49 11.65 -87.70
CA ALA A 220 43.86 11.97 -87.26
C ALA A 220 44.26 11.15 -86.02
N PRO A 221 45.55 10.84 -85.84
CA PRO A 221 46.08 10.22 -84.63
C PRO A 221 46.26 11.28 -83.54
N GLY A 222 46.08 10.91 -82.28
CA GLY A 222 46.26 11.84 -81.17
C GLY A 222 45.67 11.33 -79.86
N ASP A 223 45.85 12.12 -78.80
CA ASP A 223 45.29 11.84 -77.48
C ASP A 223 43.80 12.22 -77.39
N VAL A 224 43.21 12.16 -76.20
CA VAL A 224 41.80 12.45 -75.90
C VAL A 224 41.32 13.81 -76.43
N THR A 225 42.23 14.74 -76.72
CA THR A 225 41.95 16.04 -77.33
C THR A 225 41.36 15.94 -78.74
N MET A 226 41.46 14.77 -79.39
CA MET A 226 40.81 14.50 -80.68
C MET A 226 39.31 14.16 -80.52
N CYS A 227 38.83 13.85 -79.31
CA CYS A 227 37.41 13.63 -79.08
C CYS A 227 36.66 14.98 -79.02
N ILE A 228 35.76 15.19 -79.97
CA ILE A 228 34.97 16.40 -80.16
C ILE A 228 33.74 16.34 -79.24
N PRO A 229 33.43 17.39 -78.46
CA PRO A 229 32.24 17.42 -77.62
C PRO A 229 30.96 17.48 -78.46
N CYS A 230 29.91 16.77 -78.02
CA CYS A 230 28.58 16.89 -78.60
C CYS A 230 28.03 18.33 -78.51
N PRO A 231 27.09 18.75 -79.38
CA PRO A 231 26.60 20.14 -79.46
C PRO A 231 25.93 20.70 -78.19
N ASP A 232 25.45 19.81 -77.32
CA ASP A 232 24.71 20.16 -76.09
C ASP A 232 25.32 19.38 -74.93
N ILE A 233 25.49 20.04 -73.78
CA ILE A 233 26.01 19.43 -72.57
C ILE A 233 25.11 18.31 -72.03
N ASN A 234 23.83 18.30 -72.42
CA ASN A 234 22.85 17.28 -72.08
C ASN A 234 22.78 16.15 -73.10
N HIS A 235 23.69 16.10 -74.09
CA HIS A 235 23.87 14.91 -74.90
C HIS A 235 24.72 13.84 -74.19
N VAL A 236 24.47 12.59 -74.54
CA VAL A 236 25.29 11.41 -74.24
C VAL A 236 25.49 10.63 -75.54
N THR A 237 26.58 9.88 -75.61
CA THR A 237 26.93 9.07 -76.79
C THR A 237 26.63 7.60 -76.54
N LEU A 238 25.91 6.96 -77.46
CA LEU A 238 25.65 5.52 -77.41
C LEU A 238 26.87 4.77 -77.97
N HIS A 239 27.60 4.04 -77.12
CA HIS A 239 28.86 3.38 -77.48
C HIS A 239 29.93 4.41 -77.96
N PRO A 240 31.16 4.02 -78.35
CA PRO A 240 32.17 5.01 -78.70
C PRO A 240 31.64 5.87 -79.86
N GLY A 241 31.40 7.15 -79.59
CA GLY A 241 30.68 8.04 -80.52
C GLY A 241 31.47 8.21 -81.81
N ARG A 242 30.94 7.72 -82.91
CA ARG A 242 31.61 7.74 -84.22
C ARG A 242 31.40 9.05 -84.96
N GLY A 243 30.34 9.76 -84.60
CA GLY A 243 30.00 11.05 -85.20
C GLY A 243 28.90 11.76 -84.42
N ILE A 244 28.55 12.95 -84.91
CA ILE A 244 27.52 13.81 -84.31
C ILE A 244 26.13 13.16 -84.22
N GLY A 245 25.83 12.19 -85.10
CA GLY A 245 24.56 11.45 -85.08
C GLY A 245 24.40 10.50 -83.90
N ASP A 246 25.50 10.17 -83.20
CA ASP A 246 25.47 9.32 -82.01
C ASP A 246 25.23 10.12 -80.72
N CYS A 247 25.16 11.46 -80.82
CA CYS A 247 24.80 12.34 -79.71
C CYS A 247 23.27 12.32 -79.51
N ILE A 248 22.81 11.64 -78.46
CA ILE A 248 21.40 11.58 -78.07
C ILE A 248 21.17 12.31 -76.75
N CYS A 249 19.98 12.85 -76.54
CA CYS A 249 19.69 13.54 -75.28
C CYS A 249 19.73 12.58 -74.09
N LYS A 250 20.31 13.04 -72.98
CA LYS A 250 20.26 12.37 -71.68
C LYS A 250 18.82 12.01 -71.32
N HIS A 251 18.66 10.93 -70.57
CA HIS A 251 17.35 10.56 -70.04
C HIS A 251 16.67 11.74 -69.32
N GLY A 252 15.45 12.08 -69.75
CA GLY A 252 14.67 13.21 -69.22
C GLY A 252 14.70 14.48 -70.08
N PHE A 253 15.39 14.46 -71.22
CA PHE A 253 15.44 15.55 -72.19
C PHE A 253 14.90 15.09 -73.56
N THR A 254 14.15 15.97 -74.22
CA THR A 254 13.66 15.78 -75.59
C THR A 254 14.50 16.56 -76.59
N PRO A 255 14.79 15.99 -77.77
CA PRO A 255 15.56 16.68 -78.80
C PRO A 255 14.73 17.83 -79.40
N ASN A 256 15.25 19.05 -79.31
CA ASN A 256 14.76 20.21 -80.05
C ASN A 256 15.89 20.72 -80.95
N GLY A 257 15.95 20.23 -82.19
CA GLY A 257 17.05 20.50 -83.11
C GLY A 257 18.38 19.90 -82.63
N THR A 258 19.41 20.74 -82.46
CA THR A 258 20.73 20.35 -81.92
C THR A 258 20.84 20.53 -80.40
N THR A 259 19.74 20.86 -79.73
CA THR A 259 19.70 21.11 -78.29
C THR A 259 18.75 20.15 -77.59
N CYS A 260 19.03 19.88 -76.33
CA CYS A 260 18.21 19.00 -75.50
C CYS A 260 17.38 19.82 -74.52
N GLU A 261 16.07 19.85 -74.71
CA GLU A 261 15.14 20.53 -73.82
C GLU A 261 14.63 19.60 -72.73
N MET A 262 14.59 20.10 -71.50
CA MET A 262 14.16 19.32 -70.36
C MET A 262 12.63 19.13 -70.38
N VAL A 263 12.16 17.90 -70.21
CA VAL A 263 10.72 17.61 -70.14
C VAL A 263 10.16 18.15 -68.82
N MET A 264 8.99 18.80 -68.89
CA MET A 264 8.30 19.38 -67.74
C MET A 264 6.86 18.88 -67.61
N CYS A 265 6.42 18.61 -66.38
CA CYS A 265 5.04 18.28 -66.04
C CYS A 265 4.18 19.51 -65.73
N GLN A 266 2.85 19.33 -65.61
CA GLN A 266 1.94 20.39 -65.17
C GLN A 266 2.34 20.94 -63.79
N HIS A 267 2.34 22.27 -63.60
CA HIS A 267 2.67 22.84 -62.29
C HIS A 267 1.62 22.47 -61.22
N LEU A 268 2.04 21.80 -60.14
CA LEU A 268 1.16 21.45 -59.02
C LEU A 268 1.04 22.61 -58.02
N LYS A 269 -0.17 22.84 -57.51
CA LYS A 269 -0.42 23.74 -56.37
C LYS A 269 -0.60 22.93 -55.09
N PRO A 270 -0.20 23.45 -53.92
CA PRO A 270 -0.45 22.73 -52.67
C PRO A 270 -1.96 22.59 -52.46
N PRO A 271 -2.44 21.41 -52.00
CA PRO A 271 -3.85 21.22 -51.71
C PRO A 271 -4.31 22.11 -50.54
N ALA A 272 -5.60 22.45 -50.50
CA ALA A 272 -6.17 23.20 -49.38
C ALA A 272 -5.87 22.46 -48.05
N ASN A 273 -5.41 23.19 -47.03
CA ASN A 273 -4.93 22.64 -45.75
C ASN A 273 -3.74 21.66 -45.87
N GLY A 274 -2.98 21.72 -46.96
CA GLY A 274 -1.70 21.03 -47.12
C GLY A 274 -0.58 21.94 -47.63
N TYR A 275 0.62 21.40 -47.70
CA TYR A 275 1.85 22.09 -48.13
C TYR A 275 2.82 21.10 -48.79
N PHE A 276 3.71 21.62 -49.64
CA PHE A 276 4.81 20.83 -50.19
C PHE A 276 5.98 20.75 -49.21
N VAL A 277 6.59 19.58 -49.09
CA VAL A 277 7.81 19.37 -48.31
C VAL A 277 8.94 20.13 -48.98
N GLY A 278 9.43 21.20 -48.34
CA GLY A 278 10.40 22.15 -48.93
C GLY A 278 9.78 23.46 -49.43
N GLY A 279 8.45 23.63 -49.34
CA GLY A 279 7.74 24.89 -49.62
C GLY A 279 7.35 25.11 -51.09
N TRP A 280 8.00 24.44 -52.03
CA TRP A 280 7.73 24.53 -53.47
C TRP A 280 7.83 23.14 -54.13
N CYS A 281 7.25 23.01 -55.31
CA CYS A 281 7.22 21.79 -56.11
C CYS A 281 7.77 22.11 -57.50
N SER A 282 8.96 21.61 -57.82
CA SER A 282 9.52 21.71 -59.17
C SER A 282 8.76 20.77 -60.12
N ASN A 283 8.58 21.17 -61.36
CA ASN A 283 7.84 20.41 -62.36
C ASN A 283 8.74 19.80 -63.44
N VAL A 284 10.05 19.70 -63.21
CA VAL A 284 10.99 19.04 -64.13
C VAL A 284 10.92 17.52 -64.00
N VAL A 285 11.31 16.78 -65.05
CA VAL A 285 11.34 15.31 -64.99
C VAL A 285 12.18 14.78 -63.82
N ASN A 286 11.70 13.72 -63.19
CA ASN A 286 12.19 13.12 -61.94
C ASN A 286 12.04 14.01 -60.69
N ALA A 287 11.48 15.22 -60.79
CA ALA A 287 11.12 15.99 -59.61
C ALA A 287 10.08 15.25 -58.78
N GLY A 288 10.35 15.13 -57.47
CA GLY A 288 9.43 14.55 -56.50
C GLY A 288 8.77 15.62 -55.67
N CYS A 289 7.45 15.71 -55.76
CA CYS A 289 6.67 16.63 -54.94
C CYS A 289 6.03 15.87 -53.78
N GLY A 290 6.68 15.95 -52.63
CA GLY A 290 6.16 15.47 -51.36
C GLY A 290 5.07 16.40 -50.84
N THR A 291 3.90 15.87 -50.55
CA THR A 291 2.78 16.62 -49.98
C THR A 291 2.53 16.18 -48.55
N ARG A 292 2.34 17.16 -47.66
CA ARG A 292 1.93 16.93 -46.27
C ARG A 292 0.72 17.78 -45.95
N CYS A 293 -0.17 17.25 -45.13
CA CYS A 293 -1.29 18.01 -44.62
C CYS A 293 -0.89 18.77 -43.36
N LYS A 294 -1.54 19.91 -43.11
CA LYS A 294 -1.43 20.62 -41.84
C LYS A 294 -1.91 19.71 -40.70
N THR A 295 -1.43 19.99 -39.48
CA THR A 295 -1.86 19.30 -38.27
C THR A 295 -3.40 19.30 -38.19
N GLY A 296 -4.00 18.13 -37.94
CA GLY A 296 -5.46 17.95 -37.89
C GLY A 296 -6.10 17.48 -39.20
N TYR A 297 -5.32 17.26 -40.26
CA TYR A 297 -5.82 16.77 -41.55
C TYR A 297 -5.15 15.44 -41.94
N THR A 298 -5.88 14.59 -42.64
CA THR A 298 -5.42 13.32 -43.22
C THR A 298 -5.22 13.50 -44.71
N LEU A 299 -4.10 12.98 -45.22
CA LEU A 299 -3.80 12.96 -46.64
C LEU A 299 -4.56 11.83 -47.33
N LEU A 300 -5.40 12.16 -48.30
CA LEU A 300 -5.94 11.23 -49.29
C LEU A 300 -5.21 11.40 -50.62
N GLY A 301 -4.83 10.30 -51.25
CA GLY A 301 -4.04 10.26 -52.49
C GLY A 301 -2.56 9.95 -52.25
N SER A 302 -1.71 10.19 -53.25
CA SER A 302 -0.29 9.84 -53.21
C SER A 302 0.56 10.89 -52.47
N SER A 303 1.20 10.50 -51.36
CA SER A 303 2.05 11.38 -50.54
C SER A 303 3.24 11.99 -51.26
N VAL A 304 3.73 11.31 -52.30
CA VAL A 304 4.75 11.81 -53.21
C VAL A 304 4.25 11.57 -54.63
N ARG A 305 4.32 12.61 -55.47
CA ARG A 305 4.08 12.50 -56.91
C ARG A 305 5.40 12.79 -57.62
N LEU A 306 5.75 11.97 -58.61
CA LEU A 306 6.97 12.10 -59.39
C LEU A 306 6.61 12.55 -60.81
N CYS A 307 7.33 13.55 -61.33
CA CYS A 307 7.18 13.96 -62.72
C CYS A 307 7.82 12.91 -63.63
N GLN A 308 7.00 12.27 -64.44
CA GLN A 308 7.39 11.16 -65.32
C GLN A 308 7.86 11.67 -66.69
N GLN A 309 8.55 10.80 -67.42
CA GLN A 309 9.15 11.12 -68.72
C GLN A 309 8.12 11.47 -69.81
N ASP A 310 6.86 11.10 -69.62
CA ASP A 310 5.74 11.43 -70.51
C ASP A 310 5.12 12.81 -70.20
N GLY A 311 5.68 13.56 -69.25
CA GLY A 311 5.16 14.86 -68.82
C GLY A 311 3.96 14.75 -67.87
N THR A 312 3.63 13.55 -67.38
CA THR A 312 2.55 13.34 -66.41
C THR A 312 3.07 13.14 -64.99
N TRP A 313 2.22 13.40 -64.00
CA TRP A 313 2.55 13.16 -62.59
C TRP A 313 2.08 11.78 -62.16
N SER A 314 2.99 10.99 -61.59
CA SER A 314 2.65 9.70 -61.02
C SER A 314 1.65 9.82 -59.86
N GLY A 315 0.93 8.73 -59.61
CA GLY A 315 -0.01 8.62 -58.49
C GLY A 315 -1.29 9.44 -58.65
N THR A 316 -2.06 9.54 -57.57
CA THR A 316 -3.37 10.20 -57.54
C THR A 316 -3.29 11.60 -56.95
N LYS A 317 -4.21 12.48 -57.38
CA LYS A 317 -4.32 13.86 -56.87
C LYS A 317 -4.55 13.85 -55.35
N THR A 318 -3.78 14.66 -54.62
CA THR A 318 -3.87 14.72 -53.16
C THR A 318 -4.91 15.71 -52.67
N SER A 319 -5.58 15.33 -51.58
CA SER A 319 -6.52 16.18 -50.84
C SER A 319 -6.33 15.98 -49.34
N CYS A 320 -6.34 17.09 -48.58
CA CYS A 320 -6.22 17.06 -47.13
C CYS A 320 -7.61 17.21 -46.52
N VAL A 321 -8.16 16.10 -46.02
CA VAL A 321 -9.46 16.08 -45.36
C VAL A 321 -9.28 16.21 -43.85
N VAL A 322 -10.19 16.93 -43.19
CA VAL A 322 -10.11 17.11 -41.73
C VAL A 322 -10.21 15.74 -41.04
N LYS A 323 -9.36 15.49 -40.04
CA LYS A 323 -9.51 14.32 -39.18
C LYS A 323 -10.78 14.48 -38.36
N ARG A 324 -11.48 13.38 -38.10
CA ARG A 324 -12.69 13.41 -37.27
C ARG A 324 -12.54 12.43 -36.11
N CYS A 325 -13.00 12.83 -34.94
CA CYS A 325 -13.12 11.98 -33.77
C CYS A 325 -14.44 11.23 -33.83
N HIS A 326 -14.41 9.95 -33.46
CA HIS A 326 -15.63 9.16 -33.29
C HIS A 326 -16.57 9.82 -32.29
N ARG A 327 -17.88 9.69 -32.52
CA ARG A 327 -18.92 10.17 -31.61
C ARG A 327 -18.63 9.80 -30.13
N PRO A 328 -18.64 10.76 -29.21
CA PRO A 328 -18.59 10.46 -27.78
C PRO A 328 -19.84 9.70 -27.35
N THR A 329 -19.66 8.68 -26.52
CA THR A 329 -20.78 7.99 -25.86
C THR A 329 -21.42 8.91 -24.82
N VAL A 330 -22.74 9.10 -24.93
CA VAL A 330 -23.51 9.86 -23.92
C VAL A 330 -23.56 9.04 -22.62
N PRO A 331 -23.12 9.58 -21.48
CA PRO A 331 -23.22 8.90 -20.20
C PRO A 331 -24.69 8.62 -19.85
N ARG A 332 -24.99 7.42 -19.34
CA ARG A 332 -26.32 7.11 -18.78
C ARG A 332 -26.61 8.07 -17.61
N ASN A 333 -27.79 8.70 -17.60
CA ASN A 333 -28.16 9.76 -16.65
C ASN A 333 -27.24 11.00 -16.71
N GLY A 334 -26.70 11.30 -17.88
CA GLY A 334 -25.94 12.52 -18.16
C GLY A 334 -26.31 13.13 -19.51
N ALA A 335 -25.76 14.30 -19.79
CA ALA A 335 -25.93 15.01 -21.03
C ALA A 335 -24.57 15.44 -21.58
N VAL A 336 -24.45 15.45 -22.91
CA VAL A 336 -23.29 15.98 -23.63
C VAL A 336 -23.72 17.18 -24.45
N SER A 337 -22.92 18.25 -24.41
CA SER A 337 -23.10 19.46 -25.21
C SER A 337 -21.78 19.75 -25.93
N CYS A 338 -21.80 19.79 -27.26
CA CYS A 338 -20.59 19.97 -28.07
C CYS A 338 -20.66 21.27 -28.86
N PHE A 339 -19.51 21.94 -28.99
CA PHE A 339 -19.33 23.16 -29.75
C PHE A 339 -18.21 22.97 -30.79
N PRO A 340 -18.45 23.30 -32.08
CA PRO A 340 -19.72 23.75 -32.66
C PRO A 340 -20.83 22.67 -32.61
N TYR A 341 -22.10 23.08 -32.67
CA TYR A 341 -23.23 22.14 -32.65
C TYR A 341 -23.22 21.30 -33.94
N ILE A 342 -23.01 20.00 -33.79
CA ILE A 342 -23.03 19.02 -34.88
C ILE A 342 -24.02 17.93 -34.47
N PRO A 343 -24.92 17.49 -35.37
CA PRO A 343 -25.82 16.37 -35.09
C PRO A 343 -25.05 15.13 -34.61
N ILE A 344 -25.51 14.50 -33.53
CA ILE A 344 -24.81 13.40 -32.81
C ILE A 344 -24.58 12.15 -33.69
N GLU A 345 -25.18 12.10 -34.87
CA GLU A 345 -25.06 11.02 -35.84
C GLU A 345 -23.78 11.09 -36.70
N GLU A 346 -23.06 12.22 -36.68
CA GLU A 346 -21.82 12.40 -37.42
C GLU A 346 -20.56 12.41 -36.53
N ASP A 347 -19.41 12.09 -37.11
CA ASP A 347 -18.12 12.25 -36.45
C ASP A 347 -17.74 13.74 -36.31
N PHE A 348 -16.99 14.09 -35.27
CA PHE A 348 -16.70 15.49 -34.93
C PHE A 348 -15.35 15.93 -35.48
N PRO A 349 -15.23 17.12 -36.12
CA PRO A 349 -13.95 17.63 -36.60
C PRO A 349 -12.99 17.92 -35.44
N VAL A 350 -11.69 17.99 -35.77
CA VAL A 350 -10.65 18.48 -34.84
C VAL A 350 -11.04 19.83 -34.24
N ASP A 351 -10.64 20.04 -32.98
CA ASP A 351 -10.94 21.22 -32.15
C ASP A 351 -12.40 21.35 -31.67
N THR A 352 -13.24 20.34 -31.93
CA THR A 352 -14.56 20.26 -31.27
C THR A 352 -14.38 20.08 -29.77
N GLU A 353 -15.04 20.91 -28.97
CA GLU A 353 -15.11 20.79 -27.51
C GLU A 353 -16.46 20.18 -27.12
N CYS A 354 -16.44 19.03 -26.43
CA CYS A 354 -17.62 18.41 -25.84
C CYS A 354 -17.58 18.50 -24.32
N ARG A 355 -18.61 19.10 -23.74
CA ARG A 355 -18.83 19.24 -22.30
C ARG A 355 -19.85 18.21 -21.84
N PHE A 356 -19.44 17.42 -20.85
CA PHE A 356 -20.21 16.36 -20.22
C PHE A 356 -20.74 16.84 -18.88
N SER A 357 -22.00 16.54 -18.63
CA SER A 357 -22.69 16.87 -17.38
C SER A 357 -23.49 15.66 -16.91
N CYS A 358 -23.67 15.55 -15.60
CA CYS A 358 -24.46 14.48 -15.00
C CYS A 358 -25.76 15.08 -14.43
N GLN A 359 -26.82 14.29 -14.44
CA GLN A 359 -28.08 14.67 -13.83
C GLN A 359 -27.90 14.82 -12.30
N TYR A 360 -28.71 15.68 -11.68
CA TYR A 360 -28.68 15.94 -10.24
C TYR A 360 -28.73 14.63 -9.44
N GLY A 361 -27.84 14.46 -8.46
CA GLY A 361 -27.72 13.20 -7.69
C GLY A 361 -26.68 12.20 -8.20
N SER A 362 -25.92 12.56 -9.23
CA SER A 362 -24.78 11.79 -9.72
C SER A 362 -23.56 12.68 -9.92
N HIS A 363 -22.37 12.08 -9.82
CA HIS A 363 -21.11 12.77 -10.03
C HIS A 363 -20.42 12.25 -11.28
N LEU A 364 -19.73 13.14 -11.98
CA LEU A 364 -19.00 12.83 -13.19
C LEU A 364 -17.66 12.18 -12.84
N ILE A 365 -17.41 11.01 -13.40
CA ILE A 365 -16.13 10.30 -13.36
C ILE A 365 -15.52 10.37 -14.75
N GLY A 366 -14.29 10.87 -14.84
CA GLY A 366 -13.61 11.14 -16.11
C GLY A 366 -13.47 12.64 -16.37
N SER A 367 -13.28 13.03 -17.64
CA SER A 367 -13.08 14.42 -18.00
C SER A 367 -14.43 15.12 -18.26
N ALA A 368 -14.69 16.21 -17.54
CA ALA A 368 -15.91 17.02 -17.71
C ALA A 368 -15.96 17.76 -19.07
N VAL A 369 -14.79 18.01 -19.66
CA VAL A 369 -14.64 18.59 -20.99
C VAL A 369 -13.64 17.72 -21.74
N ARG A 370 -13.94 17.41 -23.00
CA ARG A 370 -13.04 16.70 -23.90
C ARG A 370 -12.96 17.44 -25.23
N VAL A 371 -11.77 17.53 -25.78
CA VAL A 371 -11.45 18.18 -27.05
C VAL A 371 -11.00 17.14 -28.07
N CYS A 372 -11.49 17.24 -29.30
CA CYS A 372 -11.05 16.40 -30.40
C CYS A 372 -9.65 16.81 -30.86
N LEU A 373 -8.64 16.00 -30.56
CA LEU A 373 -7.26 16.32 -30.88
C LEU A 373 -6.95 16.17 -32.38
N PRO A 374 -5.88 16.79 -32.88
CA PRO A 374 -5.38 16.62 -34.24
C PRO A 374 -5.01 15.19 -34.68
N LEU A 375 -5.05 14.23 -33.75
CA LEU A 375 -4.88 12.80 -34.01
C LEU A 375 -6.20 12.10 -34.39
N GLY A 376 -7.35 12.80 -34.37
CA GLY A 376 -8.66 12.18 -34.55
C GLY A 376 -9.11 11.36 -33.34
N ARG A 377 -8.61 11.71 -32.15
CA ARG A 377 -8.97 11.08 -30.88
C ARG A 377 -9.33 12.16 -29.86
N TRP A 378 -10.31 11.86 -29.02
CA TRP A 378 -10.64 12.69 -27.88
C TRP A 378 -9.51 12.66 -26.85
N ASP A 379 -9.18 13.81 -26.31
CA ASP A 379 -8.35 13.89 -25.10
C ASP A 379 -9.12 13.40 -23.86
N GLY A 380 -8.43 13.44 -22.73
CA GLY A 380 -9.01 13.13 -21.43
C GLY A 380 -9.53 11.70 -21.30
N LEU A 381 -10.19 11.44 -20.17
CA LEU A 381 -10.78 10.15 -19.86
C LEU A 381 -12.27 10.15 -20.27
N PRO A 382 -12.81 9.02 -20.77
CA PRO A 382 -14.24 8.89 -21.05
C PRO A 382 -15.08 9.26 -19.83
N ALA A 383 -16.06 10.15 -20.02
CA ALA A 383 -16.96 10.59 -18.96
C ALA A 383 -18.02 9.50 -18.69
N SER A 384 -18.27 9.23 -17.41
CA SER A 384 -19.34 8.35 -16.93
C SER A 384 -20.00 8.98 -15.70
N CYS A 385 -21.32 8.88 -15.60
CA CYS A 385 -22.06 9.38 -14.44
C CYS A 385 -22.27 8.25 -13.46
N LYS A 386 -21.76 8.43 -12.23
CA LYS A 386 -21.97 7.48 -11.14
C LYS A 386 -22.86 8.11 -10.09
N THR A 387 -23.89 7.39 -9.68
CA THR A 387 -24.79 7.82 -8.61
C THR A 387 -23.97 8.10 -7.34
N THR A 388 -24.22 9.22 -6.68
CA THR A 388 -23.61 9.51 -5.38
C THR A 388 -24.22 8.60 -4.33
N HIS A 389 -23.40 8.07 -3.42
CA HIS A 389 -23.89 7.22 -2.35
C HIS A 389 -23.50 7.77 -0.98
N CYS A 390 -24.46 7.81 -0.05
CA CYS A 390 -24.22 8.10 1.35
C CYS A 390 -23.76 6.85 2.10
N GLN A 391 -22.98 7.05 3.15
CA GLN A 391 -22.61 5.96 4.07
C GLN A 391 -23.87 5.39 4.75
N THR A 392 -23.79 4.18 5.28
CA THR A 392 -24.89 3.62 6.07
C THR A 392 -25.11 4.45 7.34
N LEU A 393 -26.37 4.63 7.74
CA LEU A 393 -26.69 5.30 8.99
C LEU A 393 -26.23 4.44 10.18
N PRO A 394 -25.73 5.06 11.26
CA PRO A 394 -25.36 4.32 12.47
C PRO A 394 -26.60 3.69 13.11
N LYS A 395 -26.40 2.58 13.81
CA LYS A 395 -27.43 1.99 14.66
C LYS A 395 -27.69 2.93 15.83
N VAL A 396 -28.96 3.16 16.16
CA VAL A 396 -29.41 3.91 17.34
C VAL A 396 -29.96 2.88 18.33
N ALA A 397 -29.61 2.99 19.61
CA ALA A 397 -30.14 2.09 20.64
C ALA A 397 -31.66 2.28 20.76
N ASN A 398 -32.41 1.18 20.86
CA ASN A 398 -33.88 1.16 20.94
C ASN A 398 -34.58 1.93 19.81
N GLY A 399 -33.92 2.07 18.65
CA GLY A 399 -34.42 2.81 17.49
C GLY A 399 -34.18 2.06 16.18
N ILE A 400 -35.20 2.04 15.32
CA ILE A 400 -35.23 1.29 14.06
C ILE A 400 -35.38 2.28 12.90
N TRP A 401 -34.46 2.19 11.93
CA TRP A 401 -34.55 2.95 10.68
C TRP A 401 -35.41 2.21 9.65
N GLU A 402 -36.46 2.86 9.18
CA GLU A 402 -37.27 2.39 8.07
C GLU A 402 -36.96 3.16 6.78
N PRO A 403 -36.97 2.49 5.61
CA PRO A 403 -37.04 1.03 5.44
C PRO A 403 -35.72 0.32 5.84
N GLU A 404 -35.77 -0.95 6.23
CA GLU A 404 -34.62 -1.75 6.76
C GLU A 404 -33.35 -1.64 5.91
N LYS A 405 -33.53 -1.45 4.60
CA LYS A 405 -32.43 -1.15 3.66
C LYS A 405 -31.61 0.06 4.05
N CYS A 406 -31.93 0.89 5.04
CA CYS A 406 -31.16 2.05 5.48
C CYS A 406 -29.93 1.69 6.36
N THR A 407 -30.01 0.60 7.13
CA THR A 407 -28.96 0.14 8.07
C THR A 407 -28.10 -1.01 7.54
N ILE A 408 -28.54 -1.70 6.49
CA ILE A 408 -27.76 -2.78 5.84
C ILE A 408 -26.43 -2.22 5.29
N GLN A 409 -25.31 -2.92 5.51
CA GLN A 409 -23.90 -2.58 5.17
C GLN A 409 -23.58 -2.31 3.67
N LYS A 410 -24.42 -1.57 2.95
CA LYS A 410 -24.19 -1.06 1.60
C LYS A 410 -24.49 0.42 1.57
N LYS A 411 -23.65 1.22 0.89
CA LYS A 411 -23.89 2.66 0.72
C LYS A 411 -25.25 2.92 0.05
N LYS A 412 -25.97 3.97 0.46
CA LYS A 412 -27.33 4.29 -0.03
C LYS A 412 -27.28 5.30 -1.17
N PRO A 413 -28.02 5.09 -2.27
CA PRO A 413 -28.01 6.03 -3.38
C PRO A 413 -28.63 7.37 -2.96
N PHE A 414 -28.26 8.42 -3.68
CA PHE A 414 -28.87 9.75 -3.58
C PHE A 414 -30.41 9.69 -3.65
N GLY A 415 -31.08 10.55 -2.87
CA GLY A 415 -32.54 10.61 -2.77
C GLY A 415 -33.15 9.49 -1.92
N THR A 416 -32.32 8.64 -1.28
CA THR A 416 -32.83 7.71 -0.26
C THR A 416 -33.28 8.49 0.97
N ILE A 417 -34.53 8.28 1.37
CA ILE A 417 -35.12 8.83 2.60
C ILE A 417 -35.19 7.69 3.63
N CYS A 418 -34.74 7.97 4.85
CA CYS A 418 -34.78 7.05 5.99
C CYS A 418 -35.42 7.77 7.17
N GLU A 419 -36.40 7.14 7.80
CA GLU A 419 -37.08 7.64 8.99
C GLU A 419 -36.79 6.71 10.17
N ILE A 420 -36.54 7.26 11.35
CA ILE A 420 -36.30 6.48 12.58
C ILE A 420 -37.54 6.47 13.47
N PHE A 421 -37.86 5.29 13.98
CA PHE A 421 -38.90 5.06 14.97
C PHE A 421 -38.28 4.42 16.21
N CYS A 422 -38.68 4.86 17.41
CA CYS A 422 -38.23 4.24 18.65
C CYS A 422 -39.10 3.03 19.01
N GLU A 423 -38.52 2.08 19.72
CA GLU A 423 -39.23 0.92 20.28
C GLU A 423 -40.25 1.37 21.34
N ASN A 424 -41.25 0.54 21.62
CA ASN A 424 -42.29 0.86 22.60
C ASN A 424 -41.67 1.19 23.98
N GLY A 425 -42.11 2.29 24.59
CA GLY A 425 -41.56 2.81 25.85
C GLY A 425 -40.50 3.90 25.67
N PHE A 426 -40.05 4.16 24.44
CA PHE A 426 -39.07 5.19 24.12
C PHE A 426 -39.64 6.30 23.25
N GLU A 427 -39.24 7.54 23.49
CA GLU A 427 -39.56 8.70 22.65
C GLU A 427 -38.34 9.21 21.87
N ILE A 428 -38.58 9.74 20.66
CA ILE A 428 -37.52 10.30 19.80
C ILE A 428 -37.14 11.69 20.30
N GLN A 429 -35.87 11.89 20.59
CA GLN A 429 -35.28 13.20 20.77
C GLN A 429 -34.39 13.56 19.58
N GLY A 430 -34.72 14.65 18.89
CA GLY A 430 -33.97 15.16 17.74
C GLY A 430 -34.69 14.93 16.40
N ILE A 431 -33.92 14.64 15.35
CA ILE A 431 -34.45 14.58 13.98
C ILE A 431 -34.81 13.16 13.58
N SER A 432 -36.07 12.95 13.17
CA SER A 432 -36.60 11.65 12.77
C SER A 432 -36.31 11.27 11.31
N VAL A 433 -36.12 12.23 10.40
CA VAL A 433 -35.97 11.96 8.95
C VAL A 433 -34.60 12.38 8.42
N ARG A 434 -33.96 11.50 7.65
CA ARG A 434 -32.69 11.76 6.95
C ARG A 434 -32.80 11.45 5.46
N GLU A 435 -32.33 12.36 4.63
CA GLU A 435 -32.26 12.22 3.17
C GLU A 435 -30.79 12.20 2.69
N CYS A 436 -30.46 11.29 1.78
CA CYS A 436 -29.14 11.24 1.18
C CYS A 436 -28.94 12.36 0.14
N GLY A 437 -28.23 13.41 0.53
CA GLY A 437 -27.99 14.58 -0.31
C GLY A 437 -26.97 14.37 -1.44
N ALA A 438 -26.98 15.27 -2.42
CA ALA A 438 -26.17 15.18 -3.65
C ALA A 438 -24.64 15.19 -3.40
N LYS A 439 -24.19 15.64 -2.22
CA LYS A 439 -22.78 15.61 -1.82
C LYS A 439 -22.35 14.26 -1.20
N GLY A 440 -23.24 13.26 -1.18
CA GLY A 440 -22.97 11.96 -0.54
C GLY A 440 -23.00 12.01 1.00
N SER A 441 -23.64 13.04 1.56
CA SER A 441 -23.87 13.21 3.00
C SER A 441 -25.35 13.24 3.31
N TRP A 442 -25.76 12.58 4.39
CA TRP A 442 -27.11 12.68 4.93
C TRP A 442 -27.42 14.11 5.37
N THR A 443 -28.68 14.54 5.19
CA THR A 443 -29.21 15.75 5.83
C THR A 443 -29.01 15.67 7.34
N ASN A 444 -28.74 16.82 7.95
CA ASN A 444 -28.57 16.96 9.40
C ASN A 444 -27.57 15.99 10.04
N LYS A 445 -26.50 15.63 9.31
CA LYS A 445 -25.47 14.67 9.78
C LYS A 445 -24.94 14.95 11.18
N LYS A 446 -24.85 16.23 11.58
CA LYS A 446 -24.31 16.66 12.88
C LYS A 446 -25.32 16.58 14.03
N GLU A 447 -26.61 16.56 13.72
CA GLU A 447 -27.66 16.49 14.72
C GLU A 447 -27.72 15.03 15.22
N LEU A 448 -27.77 14.88 16.54
CA LEU A 448 -27.89 13.58 17.18
C LEU A 448 -29.37 13.22 17.28
N THR A 449 -29.70 11.97 16.97
CA THR A 449 -31.02 11.41 17.20
C THR A 449 -30.87 10.29 18.22
N GLN A 450 -31.65 10.34 19.30
CA GLN A 450 -31.62 9.36 20.38
C GLN A 450 -33.05 8.95 20.75
N CYS A 451 -33.20 7.70 21.20
CA CYS A 451 -34.43 7.20 21.79
C CYS A 451 -34.26 7.24 23.30
N ILE A 452 -35.03 8.08 23.98
CA ILE A 452 -34.99 8.26 25.44
C ILE A 452 -36.10 7.44 26.08
N ASP A 453 -35.80 6.77 27.19
CA ASP A 453 -36.80 5.97 27.90
C ASP A 453 -37.78 6.89 28.63
N VAL A 454 -39.07 6.63 28.48
CA VAL A 454 -40.14 7.36 29.16
C VAL A 454 -41.00 6.46 30.04
N THR A 455 -40.70 5.16 30.10
CA THR A 455 -41.44 4.21 30.92
C THR A 455 -40.76 4.01 32.27
N PRO A 456 -41.48 4.16 33.39
CA PRO A 456 -40.92 3.89 34.72
C PRO A 456 -40.56 2.41 34.95
N PRO A 457 -39.59 2.12 35.84
CA PRO A 457 -39.19 0.75 36.16
C PRO A 457 -40.30 -0.02 36.88
N SER A 458 -40.30 -1.34 36.74
CA SER A 458 -41.21 -2.26 37.43
C SER A 458 -40.56 -2.79 38.70
N ILE A 459 -41.18 -2.53 39.86
CA ILE A 459 -40.76 -3.01 41.18
C ILE A 459 -41.89 -3.81 41.85
N THR A 460 -41.56 -4.98 42.39
CA THR A 460 -42.50 -5.84 43.14
C THR A 460 -42.24 -5.71 44.63
N CYS A 461 -43.27 -5.40 45.42
CA CYS A 461 -43.13 -5.21 46.86
C CYS A 461 -42.97 -6.51 47.65
N PRO A 462 -42.18 -6.50 48.74
CA PRO A 462 -42.33 -7.48 49.81
C PRO A 462 -43.76 -7.48 50.36
N SER A 463 -44.20 -8.61 50.90
CA SER A 463 -45.48 -8.69 51.60
C SER A 463 -45.41 -8.00 52.95
N ASN A 464 -46.55 -7.53 53.46
CA ASN A 464 -46.63 -6.97 54.81
C ASN A 464 -46.23 -8.03 55.85
N ILE A 465 -45.49 -7.61 56.88
CA ILE A 465 -44.94 -8.50 57.90
C ILE A 465 -45.61 -8.20 59.24
N GLU A 466 -46.09 -9.23 59.92
CA GLU A 466 -46.67 -9.15 61.26
C GLU A 466 -45.87 -10.07 62.18
N THR A 467 -45.35 -9.53 63.28
CA THR A 467 -44.50 -10.26 64.22
C THR A 467 -44.77 -9.83 65.66
N THR A 468 -44.39 -10.68 66.61
CA THR A 468 -44.42 -10.34 68.04
C THR A 468 -43.08 -9.77 68.50
N THR A 469 -43.06 -9.12 69.66
CA THR A 469 -41.84 -8.67 70.36
C THR A 469 -40.86 -9.82 70.62
N ASP A 470 -39.55 -9.50 70.58
CA ASP A 470 -38.50 -10.43 71.03
C ASP A 470 -38.60 -10.60 72.56
N ALA A 471 -38.23 -11.78 73.08
CA ALA A 471 -38.44 -12.11 74.49
C ALA A 471 -37.85 -11.05 75.46
N GLY A 472 -38.70 -10.43 76.28
CA GLY A 472 -38.31 -9.39 77.23
C GLY A 472 -37.87 -8.05 76.62
N ALA A 473 -38.12 -7.81 75.32
CA ALA A 473 -37.73 -6.60 74.62
C ALA A 473 -38.92 -5.91 73.92
N GLY A 474 -39.05 -4.60 74.06
CA GLY A 474 -40.08 -3.79 73.37
C GLY A 474 -39.89 -3.61 71.86
N TYR A 475 -39.13 -4.50 71.21
CA TYR A 475 -38.88 -4.48 69.76
C TYR A 475 -38.87 -5.91 69.20
N ALA A 476 -39.05 -6.03 67.89
CA ALA A 476 -38.84 -7.27 67.15
C ALA A 476 -37.73 -7.10 66.11
N THR A 477 -36.92 -8.14 65.92
CA THR A 477 -35.88 -8.17 64.90
C THR A 477 -36.44 -8.78 63.61
N VAL A 478 -36.58 -7.98 62.55
CA VAL A 478 -37.28 -8.38 61.32
C VAL A 478 -36.31 -8.46 60.12
N THR A 479 -36.50 -9.48 59.30
CA THR A 479 -35.79 -9.71 58.03
C THR A 479 -36.77 -9.84 56.87
N TRP A 480 -36.40 -9.34 55.70
CA TRP A 480 -37.12 -9.52 54.43
C TRP A 480 -36.14 -9.49 53.26
N ASP A 481 -36.58 -9.97 52.10
CA ASP A 481 -35.80 -9.90 50.87
C ASP A 481 -35.96 -8.52 50.22
N GLU A 482 -34.83 -7.88 49.89
CA GLU A 482 -34.85 -6.60 49.18
C GLU A 482 -35.43 -6.77 47.76
N PRO A 483 -36.36 -5.90 47.33
CA PRO A 483 -37.00 -6.03 46.02
C PRO A 483 -36.01 -5.73 44.88
N ILE A 484 -36.09 -6.51 43.81
CA ILE A 484 -35.22 -6.35 42.62
C ILE A 484 -36.03 -5.66 41.51
N PRO A 485 -35.76 -4.39 41.19
CA PRO A 485 -36.45 -3.69 40.11
C PRO A 485 -35.97 -4.16 38.74
N THR A 486 -36.86 -4.13 37.75
CA THR A 486 -36.57 -4.43 36.34
C THR A 486 -37.13 -3.33 35.44
N ASP A 487 -36.52 -3.10 34.28
CA ASP A 487 -36.87 -2.00 33.40
C ASP A 487 -36.75 -2.40 31.91
N ASN A 488 -37.48 -1.73 31.02
CA ASN A 488 -37.47 -2.01 29.58
C ASN A 488 -36.15 -1.57 28.89
N SER A 489 -35.42 -0.60 29.45
CA SER A 489 -34.07 -0.23 28.97
C SER A 489 -33.03 -1.34 29.11
N LYS A 490 -33.28 -2.32 29.99
CA LYS A 490 -32.33 -3.38 30.39
C LYS A 490 -31.05 -2.83 31.04
N GLU A 491 -31.03 -1.54 31.39
CA GLU A 491 -29.96 -0.92 32.16
C GLU A 491 -30.18 -1.15 33.66
N SER A 492 -29.13 -0.94 34.47
CA SER A 492 -29.22 -1.12 35.92
C SER A 492 -30.04 0.01 36.55
N VAL A 493 -31.04 -0.37 37.35
CA VAL A 493 -31.93 0.56 38.06
C VAL A 493 -31.35 0.85 39.45
N LEU A 494 -31.36 2.12 39.87
CA LEU A 494 -30.96 2.54 41.21
C LEU A 494 -32.11 2.31 42.19
N ILE A 495 -31.85 1.63 43.31
CA ILE A 495 -32.85 1.39 44.36
C ILE A 495 -32.39 1.93 45.71
N TRP A 496 -33.32 2.54 46.45
CA TRP A 496 -33.12 3.00 47.82
C TRP A 496 -34.42 2.89 48.64
N SER A 497 -34.30 2.87 49.97
CA SER A 497 -35.42 2.77 50.90
C SER A 497 -35.53 3.98 51.85
N GLN A 498 -36.74 4.26 52.32
CA GLN A 498 -37.02 5.21 53.38
C GLN A 498 -37.96 4.58 54.43
N PRO A 499 -37.58 4.56 55.73
CA PRO A 499 -36.25 4.90 56.27
C PRO A 499 -35.14 4.00 55.68
N ALA A 500 -33.87 4.39 55.82
CA ALA A 500 -32.76 3.56 55.36
C ALA A 500 -32.75 2.24 56.14
N THR A 501 -32.71 1.12 55.42
CA THR A 501 -32.87 -0.22 55.97
C THR A 501 -31.53 -0.95 56.05
N GLU A 502 -31.16 -1.44 57.22
CA GLU A 502 -30.02 -2.35 57.44
C GLU A 502 -30.55 -3.69 57.97
N ILE A 503 -30.63 -4.72 57.11
CA ILE A 503 -31.28 -6.00 57.45
C ILE A 503 -30.27 -6.96 58.08
N PRO A 504 -30.54 -7.57 59.27
CA PRO A 504 -31.75 -7.47 60.10
C PRO A 504 -31.88 -6.15 60.87
N MET A 505 -33.10 -5.58 60.91
CA MET A 505 -33.40 -4.30 61.56
C MET A 505 -34.38 -4.48 62.74
N LYS A 506 -34.23 -3.66 63.79
CA LYS A 506 -35.12 -3.68 64.97
C LYS A 506 -36.26 -2.68 64.82
N PHE A 507 -37.49 -3.14 65.00
CA PHE A 507 -38.70 -2.31 64.98
C PHE A 507 -39.36 -2.30 66.35
N GLN A 508 -39.68 -1.10 66.84
CA GLN A 508 -40.46 -0.92 68.07
C GLN A 508 -41.92 -1.34 67.85
N ILE A 509 -42.64 -1.60 68.94
CA ILE A 509 -44.08 -1.92 68.93
C ILE A 509 -44.87 -0.87 68.13
N GLY A 510 -45.68 -1.33 67.18
CA GLY A 510 -46.49 -0.50 66.27
C GLY A 510 -46.24 -0.80 64.79
N VAL A 511 -46.85 0.03 63.93
CA VAL A 511 -46.77 -0.11 62.46
C VAL A 511 -45.70 0.83 61.91
N THR A 512 -44.72 0.27 61.19
CA THR A 512 -43.71 1.02 60.44
C THR A 512 -43.87 0.76 58.94
N ASN A 513 -43.99 1.81 58.14
CA ASN A 513 -44.04 1.70 56.68
C ASN A 513 -42.64 1.84 56.09
N ILE A 514 -42.23 0.90 55.25
CA ILE A 514 -40.99 0.95 54.47
C ILE A 514 -41.36 1.24 53.02
N SER A 515 -40.79 2.30 52.45
CA SER A 515 -40.95 2.65 51.03
C SER A 515 -39.67 2.42 50.25
N TYR A 516 -39.71 1.60 49.21
CA TYR A 516 -38.65 1.46 48.22
C TYR A 516 -38.93 2.32 47.00
N VAL A 517 -37.90 3.02 46.52
CA VAL A 517 -37.95 3.83 45.30
C VAL A 517 -36.91 3.31 44.32
N ALA A 518 -37.38 2.92 43.14
CA ALA A 518 -36.56 2.50 42.02
C ALA A 518 -36.50 3.63 40.99
N THR A 519 -35.30 4.02 40.55
CA THR A 519 -35.06 5.06 39.54
C THR A 519 -34.25 4.47 38.39
N ASP A 520 -34.77 4.53 37.18
CA ASP A 520 -34.05 4.07 35.98
C ASP A 520 -32.94 5.05 35.57
N SER A 521 -32.23 4.76 34.48
CA SER A 521 -31.18 5.62 33.93
C SER A 521 -31.70 6.89 33.24
N SER A 522 -32.98 6.92 32.89
CA SER A 522 -33.67 8.07 32.29
C SER A 522 -34.42 8.92 33.33
N TYR A 523 -34.20 8.65 34.62
CA TYR A 523 -34.80 9.32 35.78
C TYR A 523 -36.30 9.08 35.97
N ASN A 524 -36.89 8.09 35.32
CA ASN A 524 -38.24 7.64 35.62
C ASN A 524 -38.25 6.85 36.94
N GLN A 525 -39.30 7.02 37.73
CA GLN A 525 -39.35 6.50 39.11
C GLN A 525 -40.58 5.63 39.35
N ALA A 526 -40.37 4.55 40.10
CA ALA A 526 -41.45 3.72 40.64
C ALA A 526 -41.29 3.55 42.16
N VAL A 527 -42.42 3.59 42.86
CA VAL A 527 -42.48 3.56 44.32
C VAL A 527 -43.30 2.36 44.77
N CYS A 528 -42.79 1.67 45.78
CA CYS A 528 -43.39 0.50 46.39
C CYS A 528 -43.38 0.64 47.92
N VAL A 529 -44.48 0.30 48.60
CA VAL A 529 -44.62 0.46 50.05
C VAL A 529 -45.18 -0.82 50.68
N PHE A 530 -44.59 -1.27 51.79
CA PHE A 530 -45.11 -2.35 52.64
C PHE A 530 -44.98 -1.98 54.12
N SER A 531 -45.76 -2.63 54.98
CA SER A 531 -45.81 -2.34 56.41
C SER A 531 -45.27 -3.49 57.26
N ILE A 532 -44.55 -3.14 58.32
CA ILE A 532 -44.12 -4.05 59.39
C ILE A 532 -44.91 -3.70 60.65
N ASN A 533 -45.67 -4.65 61.18
CA ASN A 533 -46.46 -4.50 62.40
C ASN A 533 -45.87 -5.36 63.53
N VAL A 534 -45.38 -4.71 64.58
CA VAL A 534 -44.86 -5.38 65.78
C VAL A 534 -45.89 -5.31 66.89
N ILE A 535 -46.37 -6.47 67.33
CA ILE A 535 -47.39 -6.63 68.37
C ILE A 535 -46.73 -7.17 69.63
N ASP A 536 -47.21 -6.74 70.79
CA ASP A 536 -46.72 -7.25 72.07
C ASP A 536 -47.73 -8.23 72.68
N THR A 537 -47.23 -9.41 73.03
CA THR A 537 -48.02 -10.56 73.53
C THR A 537 -47.52 -11.06 74.88
N GLU A 538 -46.54 -10.41 75.49
CA GLU A 538 -46.02 -10.80 76.80
C GLU A 538 -46.80 -10.09 77.91
N PRO A 539 -47.29 -10.79 78.94
CA PRO A 539 -47.95 -10.15 80.07
C PRO A 539 -46.96 -9.44 81.00
N PRO A 540 -47.39 -8.39 81.75
CA PRO A 540 -46.56 -7.73 82.75
C PRO A 540 -45.98 -8.71 83.78
N ARG A 541 -44.72 -8.50 84.18
CA ARG A 541 -44.05 -9.26 85.24
C ARG A 541 -44.23 -8.56 86.59
N ILE A 542 -44.85 -9.26 87.56
CA ILE A 542 -45.03 -8.80 88.93
C ILE A 542 -43.95 -9.46 89.83
N GLU A 543 -43.10 -8.65 90.48
CA GLU A 543 -42.07 -9.09 91.44
C GLU A 543 -42.39 -8.61 92.86
N GLY A 544 -41.95 -9.34 93.89
CA GLY A 544 -42.23 -9.01 95.29
C GLY A 544 -43.63 -9.41 95.79
N CYS A 545 -44.23 -10.45 95.19
CA CYS A 545 -45.53 -10.99 95.57
C CYS A 545 -45.43 -11.90 96.83
N GLU A 546 -45.00 -11.34 97.96
CA GLU A 546 -44.86 -12.08 99.22
C GLU A 546 -45.85 -11.56 100.27
N SER A 547 -46.49 -12.48 101.01
CA SER A 547 -47.41 -12.11 102.10
C SER A 547 -46.64 -11.50 103.29
N PRO A 548 -47.10 -10.37 103.86
CA PRO A 548 -46.43 -9.74 104.99
C PRO A 548 -46.53 -10.57 106.28
N GLN A 549 -45.70 -10.22 107.28
CA GLN A 549 -45.73 -10.86 108.60
C GLN A 549 -47.12 -10.70 109.28
N ARG A 550 -47.50 -11.67 110.13
CA ARG A 550 -48.79 -11.69 110.84
C ARG A 550 -48.94 -10.51 111.80
N PHE A 551 -50.14 -9.96 111.89
CA PHE A 551 -50.49 -8.85 112.78
C PHE A 551 -51.29 -9.35 114.00
N TYR A 552 -51.05 -8.79 115.19
CA TYR A 552 -51.68 -9.21 116.45
C TYR A 552 -52.47 -8.07 117.13
N LEU A 553 -53.52 -8.42 117.88
CA LEU A 553 -54.41 -7.46 118.54
C LEU A 553 -54.61 -7.69 120.04
N ASN A 554 -54.77 -6.56 120.76
CA ASN A 554 -55.32 -6.47 122.12
C ASN A 554 -56.72 -5.82 122.08
N GLY A 555 -57.64 -6.38 121.29
CA GLY A 555 -59.02 -5.88 121.10
C GLY A 555 -59.60 -6.15 119.70
N ALA A 556 -60.79 -5.62 119.41
CA ALA A 556 -61.62 -6.04 118.26
C ALA A 556 -61.20 -5.55 116.86
N SER A 557 -60.14 -4.73 116.67
CA SER A 557 -59.70 -4.30 115.32
C SER A 557 -58.29 -3.71 115.27
N ALA A 558 -57.46 -4.12 114.29
CA ALA A 558 -56.13 -3.57 114.04
C ALA A 558 -56.21 -2.29 113.22
N LYS A 559 -55.66 -1.18 113.74
CA LYS A 559 -55.62 0.10 113.03
C LYS A 559 -54.32 0.22 112.23
N ASN A 560 -54.46 0.56 110.95
CA ASN A 560 -53.38 1.02 110.05
C ASN A 560 -52.36 -0.08 109.66
N ILE A 561 -52.83 -1.17 109.04
CA ILE A 561 -51.96 -2.21 108.46
C ILE A 561 -51.43 -1.74 107.10
N THR A 562 -50.11 -1.76 106.96
CA THR A 562 -49.37 -1.44 105.73
C THR A 562 -48.43 -2.59 105.36
N TRP A 563 -48.23 -2.83 104.06
CA TRP A 563 -47.30 -3.83 103.52
C TRP A 563 -46.50 -3.23 102.37
N GLU A 564 -45.43 -3.92 101.95
CA GLU A 564 -44.63 -3.53 100.79
C GLU A 564 -45.36 -3.93 99.50
N GLU A 565 -45.63 -2.98 98.62
CA GLU A 565 -46.36 -3.23 97.38
C GLU A 565 -45.47 -3.90 96.31
N PRO A 566 -46.01 -4.86 95.53
CA PRO A 566 -45.25 -5.54 94.49
C PRO A 566 -44.83 -4.58 93.37
N GLN A 567 -43.64 -4.81 92.81
CA GLN A 567 -43.10 -4.03 91.69
C GLN A 567 -43.51 -4.66 90.36
N ILE A 568 -43.95 -3.84 89.40
CA ILE A 568 -44.52 -4.31 88.13
C ILE A 568 -43.67 -3.80 86.98
N PHE A 569 -43.23 -4.72 86.12
CA PHE A 569 -42.38 -4.44 84.94
C PHE A 569 -43.04 -4.97 83.68
N ASP A 570 -42.83 -4.29 82.56
CA ASP A 570 -43.32 -4.75 81.26
C ASP A 570 -42.30 -4.45 80.14
N ASN A 571 -42.28 -5.29 79.10
CA ASN A 571 -41.34 -5.19 77.98
C ASN A 571 -41.66 -3.97 77.07
N SER A 572 -42.91 -3.49 77.06
CA SER A 572 -43.38 -2.44 76.16
C SER A 572 -42.90 -1.04 76.58
N LYS A 573 -42.39 -0.89 77.81
CA LYS A 573 -41.96 0.37 78.44
C LYS A 573 -43.03 1.49 78.40
N LYS A 574 -44.29 1.11 78.18
CA LYS A 574 -45.46 1.99 78.23
C LYS A 574 -46.09 1.94 79.61
N GLU A 575 -47.01 2.87 79.88
CA GLU A 575 -47.74 2.90 81.15
C GLU A 575 -48.57 1.60 81.33
N ILE A 576 -48.46 1.00 82.52
CA ILE A 576 -49.15 -0.24 82.90
C ILE A 576 -50.32 0.15 83.80
N ASN A 577 -51.50 -0.40 83.54
CA ASN A 577 -52.68 -0.20 84.38
C ASN A 577 -52.71 -1.26 85.48
N VAL A 578 -52.80 -0.83 86.74
CA VAL A 578 -52.73 -1.70 87.93
C VAL A 578 -54.01 -1.54 88.74
N ASP A 579 -54.73 -2.64 88.94
CA ASP A 579 -55.96 -2.71 89.73
C ASP A 579 -55.71 -3.51 91.01
N VAL A 580 -56.10 -2.96 92.17
CA VAL A 580 -55.81 -3.53 93.50
C VAL A 580 -57.12 -3.72 94.26
N SER A 581 -57.36 -4.92 94.80
CA SER A 581 -58.65 -5.26 95.42
C SER A 581 -58.89 -4.60 96.79
N HIS A 582 -57.84 -4.24 97.52
CA HIS A 582 -57.92 -3.63 98.85
C HIS A 582 -56.80 -2.59 99.05
N GLU A 583 -57.13 -1.46 99.68
CA GLU A 583 -56.18 -0.42 100.07
C GLU A 583 -55.66 -0.63 101.52
N PHE A 584 -54.59 0.07 101.88
CA PHE A 584 -54.10 0.11 103.26
C PHE A 584 -55.18 0.58 104.24
N GLY A 585 -55.24 -0.02 105.43
CA GLY A 585 -56.20 0.42 106.43
C GLY A 585 -56.59 -0.62 107.48
N TYR A 586 -57.89 -0.85 107.59
CA TYR A 586 -58.52 -1.62 108.67
C TYR A 586 -58.86 -3.03 108.19
N PHE A 587 -58.34 -4.03 108.90
CA PHE A 587 -58.66 -5.44 108.63
C PHE A 587 -59.28 -6.09 109.87
N SER A 588 -60.32 -6.90 109.64
CA SER A 588 -60.94 -7.73 110.66
C SER A 588 -60.06 -8.95 110.99
N LEU A 589 -60.31 -9.58 112.14
CA LEU A 589 -59.68 -10.86 112.50
C LEU A 589 -59.90 -11.90 111.39
N GLY A 590 -58.85 -12.66 111.05
CA GLY A 590 -58.87 -13.64 109.98
C GLY A 590 -57.84 -13.38 108.89
N VAL A 591 -58.05 -14.00 107.73
CA VAL A 591 -57.20 -13.86 106.54
C VAL A 591 -57.96 -13.02 105.50
N THR A 592 -57.35 -11.92 105.05
CA THR A 592 -57.87 -11.11 103.92
C THR A 592 -56.93 -11.25 102.73
N GLN A 593 -57.47 -11.56 101.55
CA GLN A 593 -56.68 -11.70 100.32
C GLN A 593 -56.68 -10.39 99.52
N VAL A 594 -55.50 -9.82 99.32
CA VAL A 594 -55.31 -8.63 98.48
C VAL A 594 -54.79 -9.09 97.12
N GLN A 595 -55.50 -8.74 96.06
CA GLN A 595 -55.21 -9.13 94.69
C GLN A 595 -54.71 -7.92 93.91
N TYR A 596 -53.53 -8.06 93.31
CA TYR A 596 -52.95 -7.12 92.37
C TYR A 596 -53.13 -7.66 90.94
N THR A 597 -53.74 -6.87 90.06
CA THR A 597 -53.92 -7.20 88.64
C THR A 597 -53.23 -6.14 87.79
N ALA A 598 -52.16 -6.52 87.08
CA ALA A 598 -51.46 -5.66 86.14
C ALA A 598 -51.94 -5.93 84.71
N THR A 599 -52.16 -4.88 83.93
CA THR A 599 -52.59 -4.91 82.53
C THR A 599 -51.69 -4.00 81.71
N ASP A 600 -51.02 -4.52 80.68
CA ASP A 600 -50.20 -3.72 79.78
C ASP A 600 -51.05 -2.90 78.79
N SER A 601 -50.38 -2.09 77.96
CA SER A 601 -51.02 -1.30 76.90
C SER A 601 -51.53 -2.12 75.71
N SER A 602 -51.14 -3.39 75.62
CA SER A 602 -51.50 -4.34 74.56
C SER A 602 -52.70 -5.23 74.96
N GLY A 603 -53.14 -5.15 76.22
CA GLY A 603 -54.24 -5.92 76.79
C GLY A 603 -53.84 -7.23 77.48
N ASN A 604 -52.54 -7.54 77.59
CA ASN A 604 -52.06 -8.71 78.32
C ASN A 604 -52.09 -8.42 79.84
N ASN A 605 -52.47 -9.41 80.64
CA ASN A 605 -52.65 -9.25 82.08
C ASN A 605 -51.94 -10.30 82.93
N SER A 606 -51.60 -9.94 84.16
CA SER A 606 -51.04 -10.83 85.17
C SER A 606 -51.59 -10.50 86.55
N THR A 607 -51.69 -11.50 87.42
CA THR A 607 -52.29 -11.37 88.76
C THR A 607 -51.40 -11.95 89.85
N CYS A 608 -51.31 -11.25 90.98
CA CYS A 608 -50.61 -11.65 92.20
C CYS A 608 -51.58 -11.55 93.40
N ILE A 609 -51.51 -12.46 94.36
CA ILE A 609 -52.34 -12.45 95.58
C ILE A 609 -51.44 -12.51 96.81
N ILE A 610 -51.64 -11.59 97.76
CA ILE A 610 -51.00 -11.60 99.07
C ILE A 610 -52.04 -11.80 100.18
N GLU A 611 -51.63 -12.40 101.29
CA GLU A 611 -52.50 -12.73 102.41
C GLU A 611 -52.19 -11.89 103.64
N ILE A 612 -53.15 -11.09 104.11
CA ILE A 612 -53.07 -10.32 105.35
C ILE A 612 -53.72 -11.12 106.48
N ILE A 613 -52.93 -11.54 107.48
CA ILE A 613 -53.39 -12.39 108.58
C ILE A 613 -53.39 -11.61 109.91
N VAL A 614 -54.55 -11.53 110.58
CA VAL A 614 -54.73 -10.83 111.87
C VAL A 614 -55.25 -11.78 112.97
N LYS A 615 -54.57 -11.88 114.14
CA LYS A 615 -54.88 -12.79 115.28
C LYS A 615 -54.94 -12.10 116.68
N GLU A 616 -55.46 -12.77 117.71
CA GLU A 616 -55.64 -12.26 119.11
C GLU A 616 -54.62 -12.89 120.10
N ASN A 617 -53.88 -12.07 120.87
CA ASN A 617 -52.87 -12.38 121.93
C ASN A 617 -51.67 -13.30 121.58
N GLY A 618 -50.42 -12.84 121.88
CA GLY A 618 -49.18 -13.47 121.39
C GLY A 618 -48.12 -13.99 122.40
N CYS A 619 -48.34 -13.99 123.73
CA CYS A 619 -47.28 -14.40 124.67
C CYS A 619 -47.06 -15.93 124.81
N SER A 620 -48.09 -16.76 124.62
CA SER A 620 -47.97 -18.23 124.67
C SER A 620 -47.30 -18.84 123.43
N ASP A 621 -47.22 -18.08 122.33
CA ASP A 621 -46.59 -18.52 121.07
C ASP A 621 -45.06 -18.27 121.06
N LEU A 622 -44.50 -17.62 122.11
CA LEU A 622 -43.06 -17.26 122.19
C LEU A 622 -42.17 -18.34 122.85
N ILE A 623 -42.72 -19.20 123.72
CA ILE A 623 -42.00 -20.34 124.35
C ILE A 623 -42.81 -21.64 124.16
N PRO A 624 -42.32 -22.62 123.38
CA PRO A 624 -42.99 -23.90 123.18
C PRO A 624 -43.12 -24.69 124.49
N HIS A 625 -44.24 -25.41 124.68
CA HIS A 625 -44.54 -26.21 125.88
C HIS A 625 -44.60 -25.41 127.18
N SER A 626 -45.14 -24.18 127.10
CA SER A 626 -45.35 -23.30 128.26
C SER A 626 -46.77 -22.78 128.35
N ILE A 627 -47.23 -22.52 129.58
CA ILE A 627 -48.53 -21.92 129.88
C ILE A 627 -48.28 -20.53 130.47
N SER A 628 -48.88 -19.51 129.86
CA SER A 628 -48.75 -18.10 130.28
C SER A 628 -50.07 -17.56 130.84
N ASN A 629 -50.06 -17.08 132.09
CA ASN A 629 -51.20 -16.39 132.71
C ASN A 629 -50.86 -14.91 132.92
N CYS A 630 -51.45 -14.03 132.10
CA CYS A 630 -51.08 -12.61 132.05
C CYS A 630 -52.16 -11.68 132.63
N SER A 631 -51.71 -10.70 133.43
CA SER A 631 -52.49 -9.53 133.89
C SER A 631 -52.08 -8.27 133.10
N GLN A 632 -52.69 -7.11 133.39
CA GLN A 632 -52.41 -5.85 132.70
C GLN A 632 -50.95 -5.36 132.84
N THR A 633 -50.15 -5.91 133.75
CA THR A 633 -48.77 -5.46 134.03
C THR A 633 -47.71 -6.56 134.16
N SER A 634 -48.07 -7.81 134.48
CA SER A 634 -47.11 -8.95 134.56
C SER A 634 -47.75 -10.26 134.09
N CYS A 635 -46.91 -11.19 133.62
CA CYS A 635 -47.28 -12.52 133.15
C CYS A 635 -46.42 -13.61 133.81
N TYR A 636 -47.07 -14.67 134.29
CA TYR A 636 -46.41 -15.83 134.91
C TYR A 636 -46.38 -17.00 133.93
N ILE A 637 -45.20 -17.62 133.75
CA ILE A 637 -44.92 -18.70 132.80
C ILE A 637 -44.51 -19.98 133.55
N THR A 638 -45.08 -21.13 133.15
CA THR A 638 -44.78 -22.48 133.67
C THR A 638 -44.62 -23.50 132.52
N CYS A 639 -43.73 -24.49 132.64
CA CYS A 639 -43.57 -25.58 131.64
C CYS A 639 -44.68 -26.64 131.73
N ASP A 640 -45.02 -27.27 130.61
CA ASP A 640 -45.92 -28.42 130.51
C ASP A 640 -45.29 -29.71 131.11
N GLU A 641 -46.12 -30.70 131.48
CA GLU A 641 -45.65 -31.99 132.00
C GLU A 641 -44.68 -32.71 131.03
N GLY A 642 -43.52 -33.15 131.54
CA GLY A 642 -42.47 -33.84 130.75
C GLY A 642 -41.32 -32.94 130.29
N TYR A 643 -41.39 -31.64 130.59
CA TYR A 643 -40.37 -30.64 130.30
C TYR A 643 -40.01 -29.86 131.58
N GLU A 644 -38.74 -29.53 131.79
CA GLU A 644 -38.27 -28.72 132.93
C GLU A 644 -37.31 -27.61 132.47
N PHE A 645 -37.20 -26.54 133.25
CA PHE A 645 -36.18 -25.51 133.05
C PHE A 645 -34.80 -26.04 133.45
N ILE A 646 -33.77 -25.65 132.71
CA ILE A 646 -32.40 -26.13 132.90
C ILE A 646 -31.78 -25.62 134.22
N ASP A 647 -32.25 -24.47 134.74
CA ASP A 647 -31.80 -23.83 135.98
C ASP A 647 -32.98 -23.67 136.95
N SER A 648 -32.85 -24.14 138.20
CA SER A 648 -33.96 -24.50 139.09
C SER A 648 -34.82 -23.35 139.65
N ASN A 649 -36.05 -23.19 139.10
CA ASN A 649 -37.27 -22.85 139.85
C ASN A 649 -38.51 -23.11 138.96
N SER A 650 -39.60 -23.66 139.50
CA SER A 650 -40.74 -24.17 138.73
C SER A 650 -41.70 -23.12 138.12
N THR A 651 -41.49 -21.82 138.34
CA THR A 651 -42.31 -20.73 137.79
C THR A 651 -41.46 -19.49 137.47
N PHE A 652 -41.68 -18.82 136.33
CA PHE A 652 -40.94 -17.63 135.88
C PHE A 652 -41.87 -16.43 135.63
N GLU A 653 -41.53 -15.22 136.11
CA GLU A 653 -42.35 -13.99 135.96
C GLU A 653 -41.73 -13.02 134.95
N VAL A 654 -42.54 -12.50 134.01
CA VAL A 654 -42.14 -11.56 132.95
C VAL A 654 -43.09 -10.35 132.90
N ALA A 655 -42.59 -9.17 132.54
CA ALA A 655 -43.42 -7.97 132.35
C ALA A 655 -44.27 -8.05 131.06
N TYR A 656 -45.51 -7.54 131.10
CA TYR A 656 -46.42 -7.49 129.95
C TYR A 656 -46.47 -6.07 129.36
N PRO A 657 -46.44 -5.85 128.02
CA PRO A 657 -46.39 -6.83 126.91
C PRO A 657 -45.02 -7.50 126.74
N CYS A 658 -45.00 -8.75 126.26
CA CYS A 658 -43.80 -9.58 126.10
C CYS A 658 -42.87 -9.17 124.93
N GLU A 659 -42.89 -7.91 124.51
CA GLU A 659 -42.07 -7.41 123.40
C GLU A 659 -40.64 -7.06 123.88
N ASN A 660 -39.63 -7.61 123.19
CA ASN A 660 -38.19 -7.34 123.34
C ASN A 660 -37.49 -7.85 124.63
N MET A 661 -37.69 -9.12 124.98
CA MET A 661 -36.77 -9.84 125.89
C MET A 661 -36.37 -11.21 125.32
N GLN A 662 -35.68 -11.24 124.18
CA GLN A 662 -35.26 -12.50 123.55
C GLN A 662 -34.07 -13.20 124.25
N ASP A 663 -33.25 -12.47 125.04
CA ASP A 663 -32.01 -13.00 125.62
C ASP A 663 -32.13 -13.45 127.10
N SER A 664 -33.33 -13.37 127.70
CA SER A 664 -33.54 -13.70 129.12
C SER A 664 -34.82 -14.51 129.40
N LEU A 665 -35.31 -15.26 128.42
CA LEU A 665 -36.46 -16.17 128.59
C LEU A 665 -35.96 -17.61 128.78
N PRO A 666 -36.43 -18.35 129.81
CA PRO A 666 -35.99 -19.72 130.06
C PRO A 666 -36.69 -20.70 129.11
N THR A 667 -35.97 -21.74 128.67
CA THR A 667 -36.48 -22.77 127.74
C THR A 667 -36.90 -24.04 128.47
N CYS A 668 -38.10 -24.56 128.15
CA CYS A 668 -38.57 -25.87 128.60
C CYS A 668 -38.00 -26.96 127.68
N SER A 669 -37.17 -27.89 128.19
CA SER A 669 -36.49 -28.90 127.36
C SER A 669 -36.87 -30.36 127.70
N GLU A 670 -36.93 -31.21 126.67
CA GLU A 670 -37.34 -32.63 126.67
C GLU A 670 -36.15 -33.60 126.89
N MET A 671 -36.36 -34.85 127.37
CA MET A 671 -35.29 -35.77 127.81
C MET A 671 -35.11 -37.03 126.89
N LYS A 672 -33.97 -37.27 126.16
CA LYS A 672 -33.57 -38.59 125.48
C LYS A 672 -32.23 -38.68 124.64
N GLU A 673 -31.63 -39.89 124.40
CA GLU A 673 -30.35 -40.23 123.64
C GLU A 673 -30.49 -41.20 122.37
N PRO A 674 -29.57 -41.26 121.33
CA PRO A 674 -29.66 -42.15 120.11
C PRO A 674 -28.44 -43.02 119.56
N ASN A 675 -28.68 -43.94 118.58
CA ASN A 675 -27.87 -45.11 118.06
C ASN A 675 -27.59 -45.24 116.47
N ALA A 676 -26.32 -45.21 115.96
CA ALA A 676 -25.61 -45.84 114.76
C ALA A 676 -25.08 -44.97 113.54
N VAL A 677 -23.94 -45.36 112.87
CA VAL A 677 -23.08 -44.54 111.91
C VAL A 677 -22.50 -45.31 110.67
N SER A 678 -22.33 -44.67 109.48
CA SER A 678 -21.73 -45.23 108.21
C SER A 678 -20.75 -44.26 107.47
N GLN A 679 -19.76 -44.72 106.68
CA GLN A 679 -18.75 -43.85 105.99
C GLN A 679 -18.15 -44.38 104.64
N GLU A 680 -17.96 -43.50 103.64
CA GLU A 680 -17.41 -43.76 102.28
C GLU A 680 -15.93 -43.34 102.09
N GLY A 681 -15.18 -44.01 101.19
CA GLY A 681 -13.76 -43.71 100.88
C GLY A 681 -13.28 -44.06 99.45
N THR A 682 -12.17 -43.43 99.03
CA THR A 682 -11.56 -43.56 97.67
C THR A 682 -10.04 -43.71 97.76
N LEU A 683 -9.46 -44.60 96.95
CA LEU A 683 -8.02 -44.92 96.90
C LEU A 683 -7.45 -44.63 95.50
N SER A 684 -6.47 -43.73 95.40
CA SER A 684 -5.87 -43.28 94.12
C SER A 684 -4.45 -43.81 93.95
N LEU A 685 -4.16 -44.41 92.79
CA LEU A 685 -2.89 -45.01 92.40
C LEU A 685 -2.35 -44.39 91.09
N GLU A 686 -1.02 -44.30 90.97
CA GLU A 686 -0.36 -43.76 89.77
C GLU A 686 0.30 -44.89 88.95
N PRO A 687 -0.17 -45.18 87.71
CA PRO A 687 0.34 -46.28 86.91
C PRO A 687 1.69 -45.95 86.25
N VAL A 688 2.66 -46.87 86.39
CA VAL A 688 4.05 -46.72 85.88
C VAL A 688 4.13 -46.69 84.34
N LEU A 689 3.14 -47.22 83.62
CA LEU A 689 3.08 -47.21 82.15
C LEU A 689 1.68 -46.71 81.67
N PRO A 690 1.60 -45.65 80.84
CA PRO A 690 0.35 -44.95 80.53
C PRO A 690 -0.66 -45.72 79.66
N LYS A 691 -0.31 -46.90 79.12
CA LYS A 691 -1.24 -47.73 78.32
C LYS A 691 -2.06 -48.74 79.14
N LEU A 692 -1.76 -48.92 80.43
CA LEU A 692 -2.43 -49.93 81.28
C LEU A 692 -3.89 -49.54 81.64
N CYS A 693 -4.24 -48.26 81.63
CA CYS A 693 -5.62 -47.78 81.90
C CYS A 693 -6.66 -48.15 80.82
N ASN A 694 -6.24 -48.68 79.67
CA ASN A 694 -7.17 -49.06 78.58
C ASN A 694 -7.48 -50.57 78.54
N ASP A 695 -6.91 -51.37 79.43
CA ASP A 695 -7.20 -52.81 79.52
C ASP A 695 -8.29 -53.09 80.57
N SER A 696 -9.50 -53.43 80.11
CA SER A 696 -10.64 -53.69 81.00
C SER A 696 -10.47 -54.92 81.89
N ASN A 697 -9.64 -55.89 81.48
CA ASN A 697 -9.36 -57.07 82.32
C ASN A 697 -8.42 -56.69 83.47
N PHE A 698 -7.43 -55.83 83.21
CA PHE A 698 -6.55 -55.29 84.24
C PHE A 698 -7.33 -54.49 85.30
N LEU A 699 -8.23 -53.59 84.88
CA LEU A 699 -9.05 -52.80 85.82
C LEU A 699 -9.96 -53.67 86.70
N LYS A 700 -10.54 -54.75 86.14
CA LYS A 700 -11.33 -55.73 86.92
C LYS A 700 -10.47 -56.53 87.90
N GLN A 701 -9.26 -56.89 87.50
CA GLN A 701 -8.32 -57.62 88.35
C GLN A 701 -7.87 -56.75 89.53
N VAL A 702 -7.53 -55.48 89.28
CA VAL A 702 -7.19 -54.51 90.34
C VAL A 702 -8.35 -54.32 91.32
N ALA A 703 -9.59 -54.17 90.84
CA ALA A 703 -10.77 -54.05 91.70
C ALA A 703 -11.04 -55.31 92.54
N LEU A 704 -10.78 -56.50 92.00
CA LEU A 704 -10.97 -57.77 92.71
C LEU A 704 -9.90 -57.98 93.79
N GLU A 705 -8.64 -57.66 93.49
CA GLU A 705 -7.50 -57.83 94.39
C GLU A 705 -7.53 -56.80 95.53
N THR A 706 -7.90 -55.54 95.24
CA THR A 706 -8.16 -54.53 96.28
C THR A 706 -9.36 -54.88 97.14
N LYS A 707 -10.42 -55.49 96.58
CA LYS A 707 -11.56 -55.99 97.37
C LYS A 707 -11.15 -57.06 98.37
N GLN A 708 -10.32 -58.02 97.98
CA GLN A 708 -9.83 -59.04 98.93
C GLN A 708 -8.98 -58.42 100.03
N ASN A 709 -8.06 -57.51 99.68
CA ASN A 709 -7.22 -56.85 100.69
C ASN A 709 -8.03 -55.99 101.67
N ILE A 710 -9.12 -55.34 101.22
CA ILE A 710 -9.99 -54.53 102.11
C ILE A 710 -10.85 -55.43 103.01
N ILE A 711 -11.35 -56.56 102.51
CA ILE A 711 -12.09 -57.54 103.33
C ILE A 711 -11.15 -58.15 104.38
N GLU A 712 -9.94 -58.56 103.98
CA GLU A 712 -8.93 -59.14 104.88
C GLU A 712 -8.45 -58.12 105.92
N ALA A 713 -8.40 -56.83 105.57
CA ALA A 713 -8.15 -55.73 106.51
C ALA A 713 -9.32 -55.47 107.48
N CYS A 714 -10.58 -55.57 107.02
CA CYS A 714 -11.76 -55.34 107.86
C CYS A 714 -12.03 -56.50 108.82
N GLU A 715 -11.90 -57.76 108.37
CA GLU A 715 -12.08 -58.95 109.23
C GLU A 715 -11.00 -59.07 110.31
N ASN A 716 -9.78 -58.58 110.08
CA ASN A 716 -8.69 -58.59 111.08
C ASN A 716 -8.77 -57.44 112.11
N SER A 717 -9.62 -56.43 111.90
CA SER A 717 -9.60 -55.20 112.70
C SER A 717 -10.93 -54.83 113.38
N LEU A 718 -12.09 -55.23 112.86
CA LEU A 718 -13.42 -54.82 113.38
C LEU A 718 -14.49 -55.92 113.20
N GLU A 719 -15.00 -56.48 114.32
CA GLU A 719 -16.16 -57.38 114.31
C GLU A 719 -17.42 -56.65 113.82
N GLY A 720 -18.07 -57.17 112.77
CA GLY A 720 -19.32 -56.62 112.23
C GLY A 720 -19.15 -55.51 111.17
N CYS A 721 -17.96 -55.37 110.59
CA CYS A 721 -17.72 -54.53 109.42
C CYS A 721 -18.29 -55.21 108.16
N GLU A 722 -19.29 -54.59 107.52
CA GLU A 722 -19.76 -55.00 106.18
C GLU A 722 -19.23 -54.03 105.12
N VAL A 723 -18.53 -54.57 104.12
CA VAL A 723 -18.03 -53.83 102.95
C VAL A 723 -18.99 -54.04 101.79
N SER A 724 -19.46 -52.94 101.18
CA SER A 724 -20.42 -52.97 100.08
C SER A 724 -19.96 -53.85 98.91
N SER A 725 -20.89 -54.63 98.33
CA SER A 725 -20.60 -55.72 97.38
C SER A 725 -19.95 -55.32 96.04
N SER A 726 -19.97 -54.04 95.67
CA SER A 726 -19.44 -53.51 94.40
C SER A 726 -18.32 -52.47 94.62
N ILE A 727 -17.07 -52.86 94.33
CA ILE A 727 -15.91 -51.96 94.29
C ILE A 727 -15.54 -51.74 92.82
N ASN A 728 -15.41 -50.48 92.41
CA ASN A 728 -15.15 -50.09 91.01
C ASN A 728 -13.82 -49.33 90.90
N ALA A 729 -13.07 -49.59 89.82
CA ALA A 729 -11.78 -48.96 89.51
C ALA A 729 -11.85 -48.21 88.16
N GLU A 730 -11.51 -46.91 88.15
CA GLU A 730 -11.64 -46.02 86.99
C GLU A 730 -10.39 -45.13 86.81
N CYS A 731 -9.99 -44.82 85.55
CA CYS A 731 -8.85 -43.93 85.27
C CYS A 731 -9.27 -42.55 84.74
N GLU A 732 -8.66 -41.48 85.27
CA GLU A 732 -8.94 -40.08 84.93
C GLU A 732 -7.71 -39.36 84.31
N ASP A 733 -7.92 -38.51 83.30
CA ASP A 733 -6.87 -37.74 82.58
C ASP A 733 -6.60 -36.36 83.23
N VAL A 734 -5.35 -36.02 83.55
CA VAL A 734 -4.99 -34.73 84.16
C VAL A 734 -4.32 -33.79 83.13
N LEU A 735 -4.99 -32.69 82.75
CA LEU A 735 -4.48 -31.66 81.83
C LEU A 735 -3.73 -30.56 82.62
N SER A 736 -2.50 -30.21 82.20
CA SER A 736 -1.68 -29.14 82.81
C SER A 736 -1.60 -27.90 81.91
N ASN A 737 -1.71 -26.72 82.53
CA ASN A 737 -1.68 -25.38 81.91
C ASN A 737 -0.28 -24.99 81.39
N ILE A 738 -0.21 -24.24 80.28
CA ILE A 738 1.04 -23.78 79.63
C ILE A 738 1.26 -22.27 79.91
N GLU A 739 2.41 -21.91 80.48
CA GLU A 739 2.98 -20.55 80.49
C GLU A 739 3.93 -20.37 79.30
N GLU A 740 3.86 -19.24 78.59
CA GLU A 740 4.75 -18.86 77.48
C GLU A 740 5.82 -17.85 77.94
N GLU A 741 7.11 -18.21 77.82
CA GLU A 741 8.22 -17.24 77.77
C GLU A 741 8.99 -17.39 76.46
N THR A 742 9.10 -16.28 75.72
CA THR A 742 9.83 -16.19 74.45
C THR A 742 11.27 -15.74 74.67
N ASN A 743 12.25 -16.45 74.08
CA ASN A 743 13.52 -15.82 73.72
C ASN A 743 14.16 -16.39 72.45
N LYS A 744 14.89 -15.49 71.78
CA LYS A 744 15.27 -15.50 70.36
C LYS A 744 16.25 -16.61 69.97
N ILE A 745 16.10 -17.05 68.72
CA ILE A 745 16.99 -17.92 67.91
C ILE A 745 16.68 -19.42 68.05
N THR A 746 16.12 -19.99 66.97
CA THR A 746 15.63 -21.37 66.70
C THR A 746 14.34 -21.86 67.40
N THR A 747 13.31 -22.08 66.58
CA THR A 747 11.98 -22.63 66.92
C THR A 747 12.02 -24.10 67.36
N ARG A 748 11.45 -24.44 68.52
CA ARG A 748 10.85 -25.77 68.83
C ARG A 748 9.86 -25.69 70.01
N ARG A 749 8.58 -25.91 69.74
CA ARG A 749 7.50 -26.17 70.73
C ARG A 749 7.62 -27.62 71.24
N ARG A 750 7.63 -27.85 72.55
CA ARG A 750 7.51 -29.19 73.16
C ARG A 750 6.32 -29.19 74.13
N ARG A 751 5.21 -29.83 73.74
CA ARG A 751 4.08 -30.15 74.63
C ARG A 751 4.46 -31.35 75.51
N LYS A 752 4.29 -31.25 76.83
CA LYS A 752 4.29 -32.43 77.74
C LYS A 752 3.00 -33.23 77.51
N ALA A 753 3.11 -34.55 77.44
CA ALA A 753 1.97 -35.45 77.24
C ALA A 753 1.15 -35.59 78.56
N PRO A 754 -0.18 -35.76 78.48
CA PRO A 754 -1.03 -36.01 79.65
C PRO A 754 -0.71 -37.37 80.32
N HIS A 755 -0.74 -37.42 81.65
CA HIS A 755 -0.64 -38.64 82.45
C HIS A 755 -2.02 -38.94 83.08
N LYS A 756 -2.38 -40.24 83.17
CA LYS A 756 -3.66 -40.74 83.74
C LYS A 756 -3.46 -41.25 85.17
N ARG A 757 -4.45 -41.04 86.06
CA ARG A 757 -4.49 -41.54 87.46
C ARG A 757 -5.61 -42.58 87.62
N LEU A 758 -5.37 -43.66 88.36
CA LEU A 758 -6.35 -44.74 88.61
C LEU A 758 -6.98 -44.58 90.01
N ASN A 759 -8.30 -44.57 90.13
CA ASN A 759 -9.04 -44.41 91.38
C ASN A 759 -9.95 -45.63 91.66
N VAL A 760 -9.99 -46.09 92.90
CA VAL A 760 -10.84 -47.21 93.37
C VAL A 760 -11.72 -46.75 94.54
N ASN A 761 -13.05 -46.89 94.42
CA ASN A 761 -14.03 -46.40 95.40
C ASN A 761 -14.68 -47.54 96.22
N PHE A 762 -14.90 -47.33 97.53
CA PHE A 762 -15.54 -48.31 98.44
C PHE A 762 -16.30 -47.67 99.62
N ASN A 763 -17.24 -48.40 100.24
CA ASN A 763 -18.08 -47.96 101.38
C ASN A 763 -18.11 -49.01 102.51
N ILE A 764 -18.10 -48.57 103.78
CA ILE A 764 -18.09 -49.41 105.00
C ILE A 764 -19.14 -48.93 106.03
N SER A 765 -19.87 -49.86 106.65
CA SER A 765 -20.89 -49.58 107.69
C SER A 765 -20.76 -50.42 108.96
N GLY A 766 -21.14 -49.88 110.15
CA GLY A 766 -21.08 -50.57 111.46
C GLY A 766 -21.92 -49.94 112.60
N LYS A 767 -22.17 -50.67 113.71
CA LYS A 767 -23.05 -50.24 114.84
C LYS A 767 -22.34 -49.37 115.90
N ASN A 768 -23.11 -48.46 116.53
CA ASN A 768 -22.68 -47.23 117.26
C ASN A 768 -21.91 -47.34 118.58
N ASN A 769 -21.24 -48.44 118.89
CA ASN A 769 -20.49 -48.53 120.14
C ASN A 769 -19.01 -48.75 119.86
N MET A 770 -18.32 -47.71 119.38
CA MET A 770 -16.85 -47.57 119.49
C MET A 770 -16.39 -46.15 119.08
N LYS A 771 -16.07 -45.32 120.09
CA LYS A 771 -15.45 -43.98 119.97
C LYS A 771 -13.99 -44.08 119.50
N ASN A 772 -13.72 -44.37 118.22
CA ASN A 772 -12.45 -43.99 117.54
C ASN A 772 -12.32 -44.41 116.04
N ILE A 773 -13.41 -44.50 115.27
CA ILE A 773 -13.35 -44.92 113.86
C ILE A 773 -12.53 -43.94 112.98
N HIS A 774 -12.46 -42.66 113.34
CA HIS A 774 -11.77 -41.65 112.52
C HIS A 774 -10.23 -41.76 112.54
N HIS A 775 -9.64 -42.37 113.57
CA HIS A 775 -8.18 -42.36 113.81
C HIS A 775 -7.45 -43.63 113.35
N GLN A 776 -8.18 -44.72 113.03
CA GLN A 776 -7.62 -45.98 112.52
C GLN A 776 -7.75 -46.13 110.99
N LEU A 777 -8.70 -45.46 110.34
CA LEU A 777 -8.83 -45.45 108.88
C LEU A 777 -7.72 -44.61 108.18
N SER A 778 -7.14 -43.62 108.87
CA SER A 778 -6.03 -42.81 108.33
C SER A 778 -4.67 -43.51 108.33
N SER A 779 -4.50 -44.66 109.00
CA SER A 779 -3.24 -45.42 109.05
C SER A 779 -3.12 -46.52 107.98
N PHE A 780 -4.19 -46.85 107.26
CA PHE A 780 -4.18 -47.90 106.23
C PHE A 780 -3.51 -47.48 104.90
N GLY A 781 -3.37 -46.17 104.64
CA GLY A 781 -2.80 -45.65 103.39
C GLY A 781 -1.26 -45.55 103.33
N LYS A 782 -0.51 -46.03 104.34
CA LYS A 782 0.94 -45.78 104.44
C LYS A 782 1.86 -46.98 104.43
N ASN A 783 1.38 -48.22 104.35
CA ASN A 783 2.25 -49.40 104.58
C ASN A 783 2.04 -50.62 103.65
N ASN A 784 1.61 -50.45 102.41
CA ASN A 784 1.69 -51.52 101.40
C ASN A 784 2.29 -51.02 100.08
N THR A 785 3.61 -51.12 99.97
CA THR A 785 4.31 -51.22 98.69
C THR A 785 4.11 -52.64 98.13
N LEU A 786 3.10 -52.82 97.27
CA LEU A 786 2.90 -54.04 96.49
C LEU A 786 2.17 -53.69 95.18
N LEU A 787 2.96 -53.20 94.22
CA LEU A 787 2.93 -53.51 92.77
C LEU A 787 4.02 -52.73 92.05
#